data_AF-A0AAE1DWT7-F1
#
_entry.id   AF-A0AAE1DWT7-F1
#
_cell.length_a   1.000
_cell.length_b   1.000
_cell.length_c   1.000
_cell.angle_alpha   90.00
_cell.angle_beta   90.00
_cell.angle_gamma   90.00
#
_symmetry.space_group_name_H-M   'P 1'
#
loop_
_entity.id
_entity.type
_entity.pdbx_description
1 polymer ?
#
loop_
_entity_poly.entity_id
_entity_poly.type
_entity_poly.pdbx_seq_one_letter_code
_entity_poly.pdbx_strand_id
1 'polypeptide(L)'
;MEDNAKKEKIAAAKKKLKQFQRSGRARSLSRTRESTEREAQKENEPIEKMGRKNSPVEHKIPTPEIINSQASGETFFEHGSPNNGNYERATASTESLHQLSRQINGLLLESGTILDGDDSRNGMQELEERNRELAALLEKHVQTNEQLNSQNQQLRDHSKALQDQLEAERNLFHEKQKKDIGSLKEQLQVHIQTIGILVAEKTELQSQVSQSQRVSEQRLEEIEELNGRLKASRQRVSDLERSLSTSSQSSQSLQKSAAEHSKENERLKMDLYSSKKHKEELQQQTLELQEQLQLKTAENGTLHISITDLEKRLEMAELYAQQLSGENESSQGNIEVLNNLQKERDNLLERLKQHENLNQKLQHERDQVTDQYQQYTDQLRHQSQQLTQQITVLTEEREQLLNRQHELEGSVRDLQKKVEDFGNTPAAPILQPQTPTVPLEVEQELESLRSNMTQATETLESQVRDNMQLSRLLEEKEDRISMLERTMEELDQREGDQAQLLESIQSDRTALSRALTQNKELKGQLTELQAGFVKMSKDNMELVTRFQTEQYSLNEVHAKLAAKDKELRDMEQMLSTKETELSKLHETSQQAEKVSYQHDQIKDRLRHYEAQAQLVDTLQNELTSAQDMMDALTTQNNELRTMLIKATEIKPVTHSNNNSCDDDTENSNQRDEIIQSLQDTIKQLENERGQMYENLKEQRQLSDRLGIQIADLNEELIRKTADCQSSDSEHQTISRSEYIELRTAMEMIQEKYMHVMQDKAELSDKADQLEHLVLQLQGESETIGEYISLYHHQRALLQQRESQKNDYIAQLAGDREQLQDKLGELQALVMQLLGERNMLHSYSEESHFTLTPGLQQQERKEHHSHLRPANGVASSRESDWPDYTSSESDTDSEVEPIVGGQQGPATPDLHLSSPPVSLQDGALSINSVVKENGHSDAGSVDQLQQHHHHYHRQRHHSHSNHEAEHAVMTRPTENNGTAHKILTLLTELGHSHLVEQVPLIDRNFLPCKFCKGAVQIV
;
A
#
# COMPACT_ATOMS: atom_id res chain seq x y z
N MET A 1 -28.87 -24.44 38.95
CA MET A 1 -29.15 -25.84 38.49
C MET A 1 -28.36 -26.23 37.26
N GLU A 2 -28.06 -25.31 36.34
CA GLU A 2 -27.45 -25.62 35.03
C GLU A 2 -26.13 -26.40 35.09
N ASP A 3 -25.26 -26.16 36.07
CA ASP A 3 -24.01 -26.93 36.20
C ASP A 3 -24.20 -28.43 36.42
N ASN A 4 -25.31 -28.86 37.04
CA ASN A 4 -25.63 -30.28 37.11
C ASN A 4 -26.04 -30.82 35.74
N ALA A 5 -26.88 -30.10 34.98
CA ALA A 5 -27.23 -30.48 33.62
C ALA A 5 -25.99 -30.47 32.69
N LYS A 6 -25.02 -29.57 32.92
CA LYS A 6 -23.75 -29.50 32.20
C LYS A 6 -22.84 -30.68 32.54
N LYS A 7 -22.70 -31.02 33.84
CA LYS A 7 -21.98 -32.22 34.31
C LYS A 7 -22.61 -33.52 33.80
N GLU A 8 -23.94 -33.61 33.79
CA GLU A 8 -24.68 -34.79 33.33
C GLU A 8 -24.56 -34.96 31.80
N LYS A 9 -24.68 -33.88 31.02
CA LYS A 9 -24.40 -33.91 29.57
C LYS A 9 -22.95 -34.33 29.28
N ILE A 10 -21.97 -33.86 30.06
CA ILE A 10 -20.56 -34.28 29.97
C ILE A 10 -20.39 -35.76 30.37
N ALA A 11 -21.10 -36.24 31.38
CA ALA A 11 -21.08 -37.65 31.78
C ALA A 11 -21.69 -38.55 30.70
N ALA A 12 -22.82 -38.15 30.10
CA ALA A 12 -23.44 -38.84 28.97
C ALA A 12 -22.55 -38.87 27.73
N ALA A 13 -21.89 -37.75 27.40
CA ALA A 13 -20.91 -37.68 26.32
C ALA A 13 -19.71 -38.61 26.57
N LYS A 14 -19.15 -38.62 27.79
CA LYS A 14 -18.09 -39.57 28.19
C LYS A 14 -18.56 -41.02 28.14
N LYS A 15 -19.82 -41.31 28.46
CA LYS A 15 -20.42 -42.66 28.37
C LYS A 15 -20.56 -43.12 26.92
N LYS A 16 -21.04 -42.26 26.01
CA LYS A 16 -21.06 -42.53 24.55
C LYS A 16 -19.65 -42.71 23.98
N LEU A 17 -18.69 -41.85 24.33
CA LEU A 17 -17.30 -41.96 23.89
C LEU A 17 -16.66 -43.30 24.32
N LYS A 18 -16.92 -43.73 25.57
CA LYS A 18 -16.43 -45.01 26.11
C LYS A 18 -17.13 -46.24 25.50
N GLN A 19 -18.29 -46.06 24.88
CA GLN A 19 -18.97 -47.09 24.09
C GLN A 19 -18.39 -47.17 22.67
N PHE A 20 -18.11 -46.03 22.03
CA PHE A 20 -17.45 -45.95 20.73
C PHE A 20 -16.00 -46.51 20.77
N GLN A 21 -15.25 -46.17 21.82
CA GLN A 21 -13.91 -46.73 22.08
C GLN A 21 -13.91 -48.25 22.41
N ARG A 22 -15.08 -48.86 22.63
CA ARG A 22 -15.22 -50.32 22.81
C ARG A 22 -15.49 -51.09 21.51
N SER A 23 -16.05 -50.46 20.48
CA SER A 23 -16.19 -51.08 19.15
C SER A 23 -14.94 -50.88 18.27
N GLY A 24 -14.25 -49.75 18.40
CA GLY A 24 -13.12 -49.39 17.53
C GLY A 24 -11.76 -50.05 17.84
N ARG A 25 -11.70 -51.29 18.38
CA ARG A 25 -10.41 -51.91 18.79
C ARG A 25 -10.22 -53.35 18.33
N ALA A 26 -9.98 -53.54 17.03
CA ALA A 26 -9.42 -54.76 16.46
C ALA A 26 -8.01 -54.50 15.88
N ARG A 27 -7.04 -55.36 16.22
CA ARG A 27 -5.69 -55.51 15.62
C ARG A 27 -4.79 -54.26 15.59
N SER A 28 -4.36 -53.94 16.80
CA SER A 28 -3.06 -53.36 17.14
C SER A 28 -1.84 -54.05 16.50
N LEU A 29 -0.74 -53.26 16.38
CA LEU A 29 0.72 -53.54 16.47
C LEU A 29 1.49 -53.18 15.19
N SER A 30 2.71 -52.59 15.21
CA SER A 30 3.51 -52.02 16.31
C SER A 30 4.64 -51.10 15.80
N ARG A 31 5.34 -50.43 16.74
CA ARG A 31 6.74 -49.94 16.68
C ARG A 31 7.68 -50.87 15.85
N THR A 32 8.80 -50.44 15.21
CA THR A 32 9.66 -49.24 15.43
C THR A 32 10.68 -48.99 14.27
N ARG A 33 11.11 -47.72 14.12
CA ARG A 33 12.52 -47.22 13.96
C ARG A 33 13.40 -47.57 12.71
N GLU A 34 14.02 -46.50 12.18
CA GLU A 34 15.37 -46.36 11.58
C GLU A 34 15.79 -46.89 10.18
N SER A 35 16.34 -45.93 9.42
CA SER A 35 17.61 -45.98 8.66
C SER A 35 17.68 -46.36 7.17
N THR A 36 18.54 -45.60 6.49
CA THR A 36 19.38 -45.93 5.31
C THR A 36 18.71 -46.53 4.07
N GLU A 37 18.58 -45.80 2.96
CA GLU A 37 19.63 -45.35 2.01
C GLU A 37 19.91 -46.37 0.89
N ARG A 38 19.90 -45.80 -0.33
CA ARG A 38 20.69 -46.15 -1.52
C ARG A 38 20.35 -47.39 -2.36
N GLU A 39 20.33 -47.06 -3.65
CA GLU A 39 20.87 -47.82 -4.78
C GLU A 39 20.25 -49.19 -5.14
N ALA A 40 20.12 -49.56 -6.40
CA ALA A 40 20.00 -48.87 -7.70
C ALA A 40 19.87 -49.99 -8.76
N GLN A 41 19.58 -49.64 -10.01
CA GLN A 41 19.73 -50.53 -11.18
C GLN A 41 18.69 -51.70 -11.23
N LYS A 42 18.31 -52.26 -12.39
CA LYS A 42 18.81 -52.07 -13.77
C LYS A 42 17.77 -52.44 -14.82
N GLU A 43 17.91 -51.84 -16.00
CA GLU A 43 17.69 -52.40 -17.36
C GLU A 43 16.32 -52.97 -17.82
N ASN A 44 15.91 -52.42 -18.97
CA ASN A 44 15.38 -53.11 -20.16
C ASN A 44 13.90 -53.51 -20.25
N GLU A 45 13.16 -52.67 -21.00
CA GLU A 45 12.33 -53.04 -22.17
C GLU A 45 12.77 -54.35 -22.89
N PRO A 46 11.86 -55.11 -23.56
CA PRO A 46 11.08 -54.53 -24.68
C PRO A 46 9.68 -55.12 -25.01
N ILE A 47 8.90 -54.35 -25.80
CA ILE A 47 8.15 -54.74 -27.03
C ILE A 47 7.41 -56.12 -26.99
N GLU A 48 6.07 -56.25 -27.08
CA GLU A 48 5.31 -56.06 -28.35
C GLU A 48 3.74 -56.20 -28.24
N LYS A 49 3.04 -55.67 -29.26
CA LYS A 49 1.75 -56.07 -29.89
C LYS A 49 0.42 -56.26 -29.10
N MET A 50 -0.56 -55.50 -29.62
CA MET A 50 -2.01 -55.72 -29.67
C MET A 50 -2.55 -57.16 -29.64
N GLY A 51 -3.69 -57.38 -28.96
CA GLY A 51 -4.53 -58.58 -29.08
C GLY A 51 -6.00 -58.35 -28.71
N ARG A 52 -6.93 -58.49 -29.67
CA ARG A 52 -8.37 -58.16 -29.55
C ARG A 52 -9.24 -59.36 -29.09
N LYS A 53 -10.33 -59.05 -28.36
CA LYS A 53 -11.70 -59.65 -28.43
C LYS A 53 -12.09 -60.98 -27.70
N ASN A 54 -13.22 -60.85 -26.97
CA ASN A 54 -14.46 -61.68 -26.98
C ASN A 54 -14.67 -62.98 -26.15
N SER A 55 -15.61 -62.85 -25.20
CA SER A 55 -16.82 -63.69 -24.97
C SER A 55 -16.77 -65.03 -24.16
N PRO A 56 -17.92 -65.52 -23.61
CA PRO A 56 -17.97 -66.37 -22.40
C PRO A 56 -18.81 -67.68 -22.50
N VAL A 57 -18.84 -68.50 -21.43
CA VAL A 57 -19.80 -69.60 -21.14
C VAL A 57 -20.11 -69.71 -19.61
N GLU A 58 -21.17 -70.45 -19.23
CA GLU A 58 -21.89 -70.53 -17.94
C GLU A 58 -21.32 -71.45 -16.80
N HIS A 59 -21.87 -71.38 -15.55
CA HIS A 59 -22.84 -72.39 -14.99
C HIS A 59 -23.29 -72.23 -13.49
N LYS A 60 -24.62 -72.11 -13.30
CA LYS A 60 -25.62 -72.68 -12.32
C LYS A 60 -25.34 -73.14 -10.84
N ILE A 61 -26.28 -72.72 -9.94
CA ILE A 61 -27.05 -73.50 -8.88
C ILE A 61 -26.33 -73.85 -7.54
N PRO A 62 -26.99 -73.99 -6.33
CA PRO A 62 -28.41 -74.28 -5.99
C PRO A 62 -29.19 -73.40 -4.94
N THR A 63 -30.43 -73.84 -4.64
CA THR A 63 -31.57 -73.39 -3.78
C THR A 63 -31.52 -73.94 -2.32
N PRO A 64 -32.56 -73.89 -1.41
CA PRO A 64 -33.97 -73.38 -1.42
C PRO A 64 -34.30 -72.40 -0.24
N GLU A 65 -35.49 -72.15 0.35
CA GLU A 65 -36.92 -72.61 0.33
C GLU A 65 -37.82 -71.50 0.97
N ILE A 66 -39.18 -71.55 0.84
CA ILE A 66 -40.20 -71.37 1.94
C ILE A 66 -41.68 -71.24 1.41
N ILE A 67 -42.53 -72.23 1.75
CA ILE A 67 -43.96 -72.18 2.18
C ILE A 67 -45.05 -71.40 1.36
N ASN A 68 -45.74 -72.14 0.47
CA ASN A 68 -47.19 -72.52 0.48
C ASN A 68 -48.35 -71.53 0.87
N SER A 69 -49.36 -71.37 0.00
CA SER A 69 -50.82 -71.52 0.31
C SER A 69 -51.79 -71.41 -0.90
N GLN A 70 -52.83 -72.26 -0.93
CA GLN A 70 -54.05 -72.29 -1.80
C GLN A 70 -53.82 -72.50 -3.33
N ALA A 71 -54.34 -73.52 -4.05
CA ALA A 71 -55.64 -74.26 -4.12
C ALA A 71 -56.65 -73.63 -5.12
N SER A 72 -57.24 -74.32 -6.11
CA SER A 72 -57.11 -75.73 -6.60
C SER A 72 -57.62 -75.90 -8.06
N GLY A 73 -57.22 -76.98 -8.75
CA GLY A 73 -57.80 -77.51 -10.02
C GLY A 73 -56.89 -77.28 -11.25
N GLU A 74 -56.09 -78.24 -11.75
CA GLU A 74 -56.44 -79.48 -12.51
C GLU A 74 -57.09 -79.19 -13.89
N THR A 75 -56.62 -79.67 -15.05
CA THR A 75 -55.39 -80.41 -15.47
C THR A 75 -55.06 -80.01 -16.93
N PHE A 76 -53.80 -79.79 -17.34
CA PHE A 76 -52.77 -80.77 -17.79
C PHE A 76 -53.10 -81.46 -19.15
N PHE A 77 -52.27 -81.47 -20.21
CA PHE A 77 -51.08 -80.69 -20.65
C PHE A 77 -50.67 -81.19 -22.08
N GLU A 78 -50.08 -80.34 -22.94
CA GLU A 78 -49.19 -80.70 -24.09
C GLU A 78 -49.69 -81.73 -25.18
N HIS A 79 -49.01 -82.01 -26.31
CA HIS A 79 -47.70 -81.60 -26.87
C HIS A 79 -47.70 -81.70 -28.42
N GLY A 80 -46.69 -81.11 -29.08
CA GLY A 80 -45.98 -81.79 -30.18
C GLY A 80 -46.39 -81.55 -31.65
N SER A 81 -45.38 -81.29 -32.47
CA SER A 81 -45.33 -81.42 -33.94
C SER A 81 -43.85 -81.51 -34.36
N PRO A 82 -43.48 -82.01 -35.56
CA PRO A 82 -44.29 -82.63 -36.61
C PRO A 82 -43.73 -84.00 -37.13
N ASN A 83 -44.36 -84.52 -38.20
CA ASN A 83 -43.75 -85.30 -39.30
C ASN A 83 -43.19 -86.72 -39.02
N ASN A 84 -43.86 -87.76 -39.55
CA ASN A 84 -43.40 -88.53 -40.74
C ASN A 84 -44.37 -89.71 -41.05
N GLY A 85 -44.45 -90.12 -42.32
CA GLY A 85 -44.87 -91.48 -42.71
C GLY A 85 -46.34 -91.71 -43.08
N ASN A 86 -46.53 -92.15 -44.33
CA ASN A 86 -47.68 -92.85 -44.95
C ASN A 86 -48.81 -93.37 -44.03
N TYR A 87 -50.06 -93.15 -44.44
CA TYR A 87 -50.86 -94.21 -45.06
C TYR A 87 -51.98 -93.64 -45.94
N GLU A 88 -52.37 -94.40 -46.97
CA GLU A 88 -53.51 -94.09 -47.83
C GLU A 88 -54.83 -94.35 -47.08
N ARG A 89 -55.88 -93.56 -47.39
CA ARG A 89 -57.20 -94.07 -47.79
C ARG A 89 -58.18 -92.92 -48.08
N ALA A 90 -58.53 -92.73 -49.35
CA ALA A 90 -59.75 -92.02 -49.70
C ALA A 90 -60.96 -92.96 -49.56
N THR A 91 -62.01 -92.52 -48.88
CA THR A 91 -63.34 -93.17 -48.89
C THR A 91 -64.42 -92.11 -49.02
N ALA A 92 -64.83 -91.83 -50.26
CA ALA A 92 -66.15 -91.25 -50.49
C ALA A 92 -67.22 -92.28 -50.07
N SER A 93 -68.22 -91.86 -49.29
CA SER A 93 -69.27 -92.75 -48.78
C SER A 93 -70.24 -93.14 -49.90
N THR A 94 -70.22 -94.42 -50.27
CA THR A 94 -70.86 -95.00 -51.48
C THR A 94 -72.39 -95.17 -51.40
N GLU A 95 -73.07 -94.41 -50.54
CA GLU A 95 -74.46 -94.67 -50.16
C GLU A 95 -75.48 -94.22 -51.24
N SER A 96 -75.26 -93.06 -51.87
CA SER A 96 -76.12 -92.54 -52.95
C SER A 96 -76.18 -93.47 -54.18
N LEU A 97 -75.06 -94.10 -54.53
CA LEU A 97 -74.97 -95.05 -55.64
C LEU A 97 -75.67 -96.39 -55.35
N HIS A 98 -75.69 -96.85 -54.09
CA HIS A 98 -76.44 -98.04 -53.71
C HIS A 98 -77.96 -97.81 -53.66
N GLN A 99 -78.42 -96.59 -53.35
CA GLN A 99 -79.85 -96.27 -53.35
C GLN A 99 -80.42 -96.24 -54.77
N LEU A 100 -79.74 -95.58 -55.71
CA LEU A 100 -80.08 -95.61 -57.15
C LEU A 100 -80.02 -97.02 -57.74
N SER A 101 -79.00 -97.82 -57.39
CA SER A 101 -78.87 -99.21 -57.84
C SER A 101 -80.02 -100.12 -57.40
N ARG A 102 -80.68 -99.83 -56.26
CA ARG A 102 -81.84 -100.60 -55.80
C ARG A 102 -83.16 -100.19 -56.47
N GLN A 103 -83.32 -98.91 -56.82
CA GLN A 103 -84.53 -98.45 -57.52
C GLN A 103 -84.57 -98.87 -58.99
N ILE A 104 -83.43 -98.90 -59.69
CA ILE A 104 -83.38 -99.31 -61.11
C ILE A 104 -83.71 -100.80 -61.29
N ASN A 105 -83.26 -101.68 -60.39
CA ASN A 105 -83.57 -103.11 -60.46
C ASN A 105 -85.03 -103.46 -60.10
N GLY A 106 -85.78 -102.54 -59.47
CA GLY A 106 -87.20 -102.73 -59.16
C GLY A 106 -88.13 -102.55 -60.35
N LEU A 107 -87.70 -101.83 -61.40
CA LEU A 107 -88.54 -101.43 -62.55
C LEU A 107 -88.36 -102.31 -63.79
N LEU A 108 -87.60 -103.40 -63.70
CA LEU A 108 -87.28 -104.32 -64.81
C LEU A 108 -87.88 -105.73 -64.66
N LEU A 109 -88.75 -105.96 -63.66
CA LEU A 109 -89.27 -107.28 -63.30
C LEU A 109 -90.81 -107.41 -63.33
N GLU A 110 -91.54 -106.34 -63.67
CA GLU A 110 -93.01 -106.32 -63.68
C GLU A 110 -93.58 -105.94 -65.07
N SER A 111 -92.99 -106.53 -66.12
CA SER A 111 -93.44 -106.37 -67.52
C SER A 111 -93.27 -107.68 -68.28
N GLY A 112 -94.33 -108.50 -68.39
CA GLY A 112 -94.22 -109.75 -69.17
C GLY A 112 -95.31 -110.83 -69.11
N THR A 113 -96.46 -110.66 -68.44
CA THR A 113 -97.56 -111.67 -68.45
C THR A 113 -98.93 -111.00 -68.27
N ILE A 114 -100.02 -111.39 -68.94
CA ILE A 114 -100.28 -112.36 -70.04
C ILE A 114 -101.46 -111.80 -70.87
N LEU A 115 -101.58 -112.19 -72.14
CA LEU A 115 -102.74 -111.88 -73.00
C LEU A 115 -103.92 -112.81 -72.69
N ASP A 116 -105.15 -112.28 -72.58
CA ASP A 116 -106.31 -112.86 -73.27
C ASP A 116 -107.44 -111.82 -73.45
N GLY A 117 -108.50 -112.19 -74.17
CA GLY A 117 -109.44 -111.26 -74.81
C GLY A 117 -110.64 -110.74 -74.01
N ASP A 118 -111.09 -109.56 -74.45
CA ASP A 118 -112.48 -109.23 -74.81
C ASP A 118 -113.59 -109.38 -73.74
N ASP A 119 -113.89 -108.29 -73.02
CA ASP A 119 -115.22 -107.66 -73.10
C ASP A 119 -115.15 -106.15 -72.74
N SER A 120 -116.20 -105.39 -73.04
CA SER A 120 -116.14 -103.93 -73.19
C SER A 120 -116.78 -103.09 -72.06
N ARG A 121 -116.30 -101.82 -71.98
CA ARG A 121 -116.91 -100.60 -71.39
C ARG A 121 -116.73 -100.23 -69.91
N ASN A 122 -116.47 -101.12 -68.95
CA ASN A 122 -116.48 -100.70 -67.53
C ASN A 122 -115.14 -100.20 -66.95
N GLY A 123 -113.98 -100.65 -67.45
CA GLY A 123 -112.66 -100.33 -66.87
C GLY A 123 -112.23 -98.84 -66.94
N MET A 124 -112.94 -98.01 -67.70
CA MET A 124 -112.61 -96.59 -67.87
C MET A 124 -112.80 -95.79 -66.57
N GLN A 125 -113.91 -95.99 -65.86
CA GLN A 125 -114.25 -95.19 -64.68
C GLN A 125 -113.38 -95.54 -63.46
N GLU A 126 -113.07 -96.82 -63.27
CA GLU A 126 -112.20 -97.27 -62.16
C GLU A 126 -110.74 -96.78 -62.35
N LEU A 127 -110.27 -96.70 -63.61
CA LEU A 127 -109.00 -96.04 -63.93
C LEU A 127 -109.05 -94.51 -63.74
N GLU A 128 -110.17 -93.85 -64.04
CA GLU A 128 -110.34 -92.42 -63.76
C GLU A 128 -110.37 -92.12 -62.26
N GLU A 129 -111.10 -92.89 -61.46
CA GLU A 129 -111.17 -92.72 -60.00
C GLU A 129 -109.82 -92.99 -59.35
N ARG A 130 -109.13 -94.08 -59.74
CA ARG A 130 -107.77 -94.37 -59.28
C ARG A 130 -106.77 -93.27 -59.69
N ASN A 131 -106.92 -92.64 -60.87
CA ASN A 131 -106.10 -91.49 -61.25
C ASN A 131 -106.45 -90.23 -60.42
N ARG A 132 -107.73 -89.99 -60.09
CA ARG A 132 -108.13 -88.89 -59.18
C ARG A 132 -107.56 -89.09 -57.77
N GLU A 133 -107.63 -90.31 -57.22
CA GLU A 133 -107.06 -90.63 -55.91
C GLU A 133 -105.53 -90.53 -55.90
N LEU A 134 -104.86 -91.07 -56.92
CA LEU A 134 -103.40 -90.93 -57.07
C LEU A 134 -103.00 -89.45 -57.21
N ALA A 135 -103.72 -88.66 -58.00
CA ALA A 135 -103.47 -87.22 -58.13
C ALA A 135 -103.67 -86.47 -56.80
N ALA A 136 -104.74 -86.76 -56.03
CA ALA A 136 -104.99 -86.15 -54.73
C ALA A 136 -103.95 -86.55 -53.68
N LEU A 137 -103.44 -87.79 -53.72
CA LEU A 137 -102.31 -88.23 -52.89
C LEU A 137 -101.01 -87.53 -53.31
N LEU A 138 -100.76 -87.39 -54.62
CA LEU A 138 -99.59 -86.68 -55.14
C LEU A 138 -99.64 -85.19 -54.76
N GLU A 139 -100.79 -84.54 -54.88
CA GLU A 139 -101.01 -83.15 -54.44
C GLU A 139 -100.79 -83.00 -52.92
N LYS A 140 -101.31 -83.92 -52.10
CA LYS A 140 -101.03 -83.95 -50.65
C LYS A 140 -99.55 -84.18 -50.34
N HIS A 141 -98.86 -84.99 -51.14
CA HIS A 141 -97.40 -85.16 -51.02
C HIS A 141 -96.62 -83.92 -51.47
N VAL A 142 -97.09 -83.19 -52.49
CA VAL A 142 -96.53 -81.88 -52.88
C VAL A 142 -96.73 -80.86 -51.76
N GLN A 143 -97.96 -80.68 -51.27
CA GLN A 143 -98.26 -79.73 -50.18
C GLN A 143 -97.46 -80.02 -48.90
N THR A 144 -97.31 -81.30 -48.51
CA THR A 144 -96.49 -81.67 -47.35
C THR A 144 -94.99 -81.52 -47.61
N ASN A 145 -94.51 -81.71 -48.84
CA ASN A 145 -93.12 -81.43 -49.21
C ASN A 145 -92.84 -79.92 -49.27
N GLU A 146 -93.79 -79.09 -49.74
CA GLU A 146 -93.72 -77.62 -49.67
C GLU A 146 -93.73 -77.12 -48.22
N GLN A 147 -94.55 -77.72 -47.35
CA GLN A 147 -94.54 -77.43 -45.92
C GLN A 147 -93.20 -77.81 -45.25
N LEU A 148 -92.65 -78.98 -45.58
CA LEU A 148 -91.34 -79.41 -45.08
C LEU A 148 -90.19 -78.57 -45.66
N ASN A 149 -90.27 -78.15 -46.93
CA ASN A 149 -89.25 -77.32 -47.56
C ASN A 149 -89.28 -75.87 -47.03
N SER A 150 -90.46 -75.30 -46.78
CA SER A 150 -90.60 -74.00 -46.11
C SER A 150 -90.17 -74.05 -44.64
N GLN A 151 -90.43 -75.14 -43.91
CA GLN A 151 -89.85 -75.36 -42.58
C GLN A 151 -88.32 -75.51 -42.62
N ASN A 152 -87.77 -76.26 -43.58
CA ASN A 152 -86.32 -76.35 -43.79
C ASN A 152 -85.72 -74.99 -44.13
N GLN A 153 -86.41 -74.16 -44.92
CA GLN A 153 -85.96 -72.82 -45.26
C GLN A 153 -85.98 -71.90 -44.02
N GLN A 154 -87.07 -71.90 -43.24
CA GLN A 154 -87.14 -71.17 -41.97
C GLN A 154 -86.04 -71.60 -40.97
N LEU A 155 -85.72 -72.89 -40.89
CA LEU A 155 -84.64 -73.40 -40.05
C LEU A 155 -83.25 -72.98 -40.57
N ARG A 156 -83.04 -72.96 -41.90
CA ARG A 156 -81.80 -72.42 -42.50
C ARG A 156 -81.65 -70.93 -42.24
N ASP A 157 -82.70 -70.16 -42.45
CA ASP A 157 -82.70 -68.71 -42.24
C ASP A 157 -82.52 -68.35 -40.76
N HIS A 158 -83.11 -69.11 -39.84
CA HIS A 158 -82.87 -68.97 -38.41
C HIS A 158 -81.45 -69.38 -38.00
N SER A 159 -80.94 -70.51 -38.51
CA SER A 159 -79.56 -70.94 -38.27
C SER A 159 -78.55 -69.93 -38.81
N LYS A 160 -78.85 -69.30 -39.95
CA LYS A 160 -78.03 -68.23 -40.51
C LYS A 160 -78.11 -66.97 -39.65
N ALA A 161 -79.29 -66.53 -39.23
CA ALA A 161 -79.44 -65.37 -38.36
C ALA A 161 -78.72 -65.54 -37.02
N LEU A 162 -78.71 -66.75 -36.45
CA LEU A 162 -77.91 -67.09 -35.26
C LEU A 162 -76.41 -67.07 -35.54
N GLN A 163 -75.96 -67.53 -36.71
CA GLN A 163 -74.55 -67.43 -37.10
C GLN A 163 -74.14 -65.97 -37.32
N ASP A 164 -74.92 -65.19 -38.06
CA ASP A 164 -74.71 -63.76 -38.30
C ASP A 164 -74.66 -62.99 -36.96
N GLN A 165 -75.50 -63.34 -35.98
CA GLN A 165 -75.44 -62.79 -34.62
C GLN A 165 -74.17 -63.20 -33.86
N LEU A 166 -73.78 -64.48 -33.89
CA LEU A 166 -72.55 -64.95 -33.22
C LEU A 166 -71.29 -64.32 -33.82
N GLU A 167 -71.26 -64.10 -35.14
CA GLU A 167 -70.18 -63.39 -35.81
C GLU A 167 -70.19 -61.90 -35.45
N ALA A 168 -71.36 -61.26 -35.35
CA ALA A 168 -71.47 -59.87 -34.87
C ALA A 168 -71.02 -59.72 -33.40
N GLU A 169 -71.45 -60.58 -32.48
CA GLU A 169 -71.02 -60.55 -31.08
C GLU A 169 -69.52 -60.83 -30.92
N ARG A 170 -68.97 -61.77 -31.71
CA ARG A 170 -67.52 -62.02 -31.76
C ARG A 170 -66.74 -60.81 -32.27
N ASN A 171 -67.24 -60.13 -33.30
CA ASN A 171 -66.62 -58.92 -33.84
C ASN A 171 -66.67 -57.76 -32.83
N LEU A 172 -67.81 -57.56 -32.15
CA LEU A 172 -67.95 -56.57 -31.07
C LEU A 172 -67.04 -56.88 -29.88
N PHE A 173 -66.88 -58.16 -29.51
CA PHE A 173 -65.93 -58.58 -28.48
C PHE A 173 -64.48 -58.29 -28.88
N HIS A 174 -64.07 -58.63 -30.11
CA HIS A 174 -62.74 -58.31 -30.62
C HIS A 174 -62.50 -56.79 -30.73
N GLU A 175 -63.50 -56.01 -31.13
CA GLU A 175 -63.39 -54.54 -31.17
C GLU A 175 -63.24 -53.95 -29.77
N LYS A 176 -64.02 -54.43 -28.79
CA LYS A 176 -63.87 -54.04 -27.39
C LYS A 176 -62.49 -54.43 -26.85
N GLN A 177 -62.07 -55.68 -27.06
CA GLN A 177 -60.74 -56.15 -26.65
C GLN A 177 -59.62 -55.30 -27.26
N LYS A 178 -59.76 -54.88 -28.52
CA LYS A 178 -58.82 -53.96 -29.20
C LYS A 178 -58.80 -52.57 -28.56
N LYS A 179 -59.95 -52.03 -28.15
CA LYS A 179 -60.06 -50.74 -27.42
C LYS A 179 -59.48 -50.83 -26.02
N ASP A 180 -59.77 -51.90 -25.28
CA ASP A 180 -59.25 -52.14 -23.93
C ASP A 180 -57.72 -52.33 -23.95
N ILE A 181 -57.18 -53.07 -24.93
CA ILE A 181 -55.73 -53.19 -25.16
C ILE A 181 -55.11 -51.85 -25.61
N GLY A 182 -55.84 -51.03 -26.37
CA GLY A 182 -55.41 -49.69 -26.77
C GLY A 182 -55.23 -48.77 -25.56
N SER A 183 -56.27 -48.63 -24.73
CA SER A 183 -56.23 -47.76 -23.54
C SER A 183 -55.19 -48.22 -22.52
N LEU A 184 -54.99 -49.53 -22.33
CA LEU A 184 -53.92 -50.06 -21.48
C LEU A 184 -52.51 -49.76 -22.04
N LYS A 185 -52.34 -49.76 -23.36
CA LYS A 185 -51.07 -49.34 -24.00
C LYS A 185 -50.84 -47.85 -23.85
N GLU A 186 -51.87 -47.02 -24.01
CA GLU A 186 -51.79 -45.57 -23.80
C GLU A 186 -51.45 -45.22 -22.33
N GLN A 187 -52.08 -45.88 -21.36
CA GLN A 187 -51.74 -45.74 -19.94
C GLN A 187 -50.30 -46.18 -19.65
N LEU A 188 -49.85 -47.29 -20.22
CA LEU A 188 -48.46 -47.74 -20.09
C LEU A 188 -47.46 -46.77 -20.74
N GLN A 189 -47.78 -46.21 -21.92
CA GLN A 189 -46.99 -45.18 -22.61
C GLN A 189 -46.82 -43.95 -21.72
N VAL A 190 -47.92 -43.45 -21.14
CA VAL A 190 -47.92 -42.31 -20.21
C VAL A 190 -47.10 -42.63 -18.96
N HIS A 191 -47.27 -43.80 -18.34
CA HIS A 191 -46.47 -44.19 -17.19
C HIS A 191 -44.97 -44.31 -17.49
N ILE A 192 -44.58 -44.86 -18.65
CA ILE A 192 -43.19 -44.89 -19.11
C ILE A 192 -42.65 -43.46 -19.27
N GLN A 193 -43.43 -42.55 -19.84
CA GLN A 193 -43.06 -41.14 -20.00
C GLN A 193 -42.91 -40.43 -18.65
N THR A 194 -43.87 -40.59 -17.72
CA THR A 194 -43.79 -40.03 -16.35
C THR A 194 -42.58 -40.56 -15.59
N ILE A 195 -42.28 -41.87 -15.69
CA ILE A 195 -41.08 -42.46 -15.08
C ILE A 195 -39.81 -41.89 -15.73
N GLY A 196 -39.80 -41.71 -17.05
CA GLY A 196 -38.69 -41.07 -17.78
C GLY A 196 -38.42 -39.64 -17.30
N ILE A 197 -39.47 -38.81 -17.14
CA ILE A 197 -39.38 -37.45 -16.60
C ILE A 197 -38.86 -37.48 -15.17
N LEU A 198 -39.45 -38.28 -14.27
CA LEU A 198 -39.03 -38.37 -12.87
C LEU A 198 -37.58 -38.90 -12.71
N VAL A 199 -37.10 -39.75 -13.62
CA VAL A 199 -35.71 -40.22 -13.65
C VAL A 199 -34.76 -39.12 -14.16
N ALA A 200 -35.18 -38.33 -15.17
CA ALA A 200 -34.43 -37.18 -15.64
C ALA A 200 -34.32 -36.10 -14.55
N GLU A 201 -35.44 -35.64 -13.99
CA GLU A 201 -35.52 -34.69 -12.88
C GLU A 201 -34.68 -35.15 -11.67
N LYS A 202 -34.80 -36.42 -11.27
CA LYS A 202 -33.98 -36.97 -10.18
C LYS A 202 -32.49 -36.93 -10.50
N THR A 203 -32.11 -37.24 -11.73
CA THR A 203 -30.69 -37.25 -12.15
C THR A 203 -30.14 -35.82 -12.21
N GLU A 204 -30.95 -34.87 -12.69
CA GLU A 204 -30.60 -33.45 -12.72
C GLU A 204 -30.47 -32.89 -11.29
N LEU A 205 -31.47 -33.07 -10.44
CA LEU A 205 -31.42 -32.65 -9.03
C LEU A 205 -30.25 -33.29 -8.28
N GLN A 206 -29.95 -34.57 -8.53
CA GLN A 206 -28.78 -35.24 -7.96
C GLN A 206 -27.46 -34.63 -8.48
N SER A 207 -27.41 -34.19 -9.74
CA SER A 207 -26.28 -33.45 -10.30
C SER A 207 -26.14 -32.05 -9.68
N GLN A 208 -27.23 -31.27 -9.62
CA GLN A 208 -27.27 -29.94 -9.01
C GLN A 208 -26.87 -29.97 -7.53
N VAL A 209 -27.37 -30.94 -6.75
CA VAL A 209 -26.96 -31.16 -5.35
C VAL A 209 -25.47 -31.52 -5.25
N SER A 210 -24.98 -32.41 -6.12
CA SER A 210 -23.55 -32.79 -6.14
C SER A 210 -22.64 -31.61 -6.52
N GLN A 211 -23.08 -30.73 -7.42
CA GLN A 211 -22.38 -29.50 -7.80
C GLN A 211 -22.40 -28.48 -6.66
N SER A 212 -23.56 -28.24 -6.05
CA SER A 212 -23.72 -27.35 -4.90
C SER A 212 -22.86 -27.79 -3.71
N GLN A 213 -22.82 -29.09 -3.42
CA GLN A 213 -21.94 -29.64 -2.37
C GLN A 213 -20.47 -29.36 -2.68
N ARG A 214 -19.97 -29.66 -3.89
CA ARG A 214 -18.57 -29.38 -4.27
C ARG A 214 -18.20 -27.90 -4.15
N VAL A 215 -19.11 -27.00 -4.56
CA VAL A 215 -18.90 -25.55 -4.41
C VAL A 215 -18.87 -25.17 -2.93
N SER A 216 -19.73 -25.76 -2.09
CA SER A 216 -19.71 -25.53 -0.63
C SER A 216 -18.43 -26.07 0.04
N GLU A 217 -17.89 -27.19 -0.45
CA GLU A 217 -16.62 -27.76 0.02
C GLU A 217 -15.44 -26.84 -0.37
N GLN A 218 -15.38 -26.39 -1.64
CA GLN A 218 -14.39 -25.43 -2.11
C GLN A 218 -14.44 -24.09 -1.35
N ARG A 219 -15.63 -23.54 -1.09
CA ARG A 219 -15.77 -22.32 -0.27
C ARG A 219 -15.34 -22.53 1.18
N LEU A 220 -15.46 -23.75 1.72
CA LEU A 220 -14.96 -24.06 3.06
C LEU A 220 -13.43 -24.10 3.08
N GLU A 221 -12.80 -24.72 2.07
CA GLU A 221 -11.34 -24.72 1.89
C GLU A 221 -10.77 -23.28 1.74
N GLU A 222 -11.42 -22.43 0.93
CA GLU A 222 -11.07 -21.00 0.81
C GLU A 222 -11.16 -20.26 2.16
N ILE A 223 -12.22 -20.50 2.94
CA ILE A 223 -12.40 -19.89 4.27
C ILE A 223 -11.32 -20.37 5.25
N GLU A 224 -10.95 -21.66 5.22
CA GLU A 224 -9.86 -22.18 6.06
C GLU A 224 -8.50 -21.59 5.65
N GLU A 225 -8.23 -21.42 4.34
CA GLU A 225 -6.99 -20.80 3.87
C GLU A 225 -6.92 -19.32 4.27
N LEU A 226 -7.99 -18.55 4.08
CA LEU A 226 -8.09 -17.15 4.49
C LEU A 226 -7.95 -16.98 6.01
N ASN A 227 -8.53 -17.88 6.81
CA ASN A 227 -8.35 -17.92 8.26
C ASN A 227 -6.89 -18.26 8.65
N GLY A 228 -6.25 -19.17 7.91
CA GLY A 228 -4.82 -19.46 8.02
C GLY A 228 -3.94 -18.23 7.74
N ARG A 229 -4.17 -17.54 6.62
CA ARG A 229 -3.50 -16.27 6.26
C ARG A 229 -3.73 -15.20 7.32
N LEU A 230 -4.96 -15.03 7.82
CA LEU A 230 -5.31 -14.09 8.89
C LEU A 230 -4.58 -14.40 10.20
N LYS A 231 -4.51 -15.68 10.59
CA LYS A 231 -3.78 -16.13 11.79
C LYS A 231 -2.28 -15.89 11.67
N ALA A 232 -1.68 -16.18 10.51
CA ALA A 232 -0.28 -15.86 10.23
C ALA A 232 -0.01 -14.35 10.23
N SER A 233 -0.96 -13.53 9.75
CA SER A 233 -0.88 -12.07 9.83
C SER A 233 -0.91 -11.57 11.27
N ARG A 234 -1.87 -12.04 12.08
CA ARG A 234 -1.96 -11.71 13.52
C ARG A 234 -0.71 -12.12 14.30
N GLN A 235 -0.10 -13.26 13.98
CA GLN A 235 1.17 -13.68 14.60
C GLN A 235 2.30 -12.71 14.26
N ARG A 236 2.47 -12.34 12.98
CA ARG A 236 3.47 -11.35 12.55
C ARG A 236 3.26 -9.99 13.23
N VAL A 237 2.02 -9.53 13.37
CA VAL A 237 1.72 -8.29 14.13
C VAL A 237 2.20 -8.40 15.57
N SER A 238 1.90 -9.50 16.28
CA SER A 238 2.34 -9.67 17.67
C SER A 238 3.88 -9.75 17.81
N ASP A 239 4.57 -10.34 16.83
CA ASP A 239 6.03 -10.40 16.84
C ASP A 239 6.68 -9.04 16.46
N LEU A 240 6.01 -8.23 15.63
CA LEU A 240 6.39 -6.84 15.38
C LEU A 240 6.13 -5.94 16.60
N GLU A 241 5.00 -6.11 17.32
CA GLU A 241 4.71 -5.41 18.58
C GLU A 241 5.77 -5.71 19.65
N ARG A 242 6.21 -6.97 19.77
CA ARG A 242 7.34 -7.37 20.64
C ARG A 242 8.64 -6.72 20.20
N SER A 243 8.96 -6.75 18.91
CA SER A 243 10.17 -6.16 18.34
C SER A 243 10.22 -4.65 18.56
N LEU A 244 9.09 -3.96 18.36
CA LEU A 244 8.92 -2.53 18.63
C LEU A 244 9.07 -2.22 20.13
N SER A 245 8.48 -3.04 21.00
CA SER A 245 8.61 -2.90 22.46
C SER A 245 10.06 -3.04 22.92
N THR A 246 10.78 -4.05 22.44
CA THR A 246 12.21 -4.25 22.77
C THR A 246 13.11 -3.18 22.16
N SER A 247 12.82 -2.72 20.95
CA SER A 247 13.54 -1.61 20.30
C SER A 247 13.32 -0.29 21.05
N SER A 248 12.09 -0.01 21.47
CA SER A 248 11.74 1.14 22.31
C SER A 248 12.44 1.10 23.67
N GLN A 249 12.45 -0.05 24.35
CA GLN A 249 13.17 -0.24 25.61
C GLN A 249 14.69 -0.06 25.45
N SER A 250 15.26 -0.58 24.35
CA SER A 250 16.66 -0.39 23.98
C SER A 250 16.98 1.10 23.75
N SER A 251 16.17 1.79 22.95
CA SER A 251 16.28 3.24 22.69
C SER A 251 16.19 4.06 23.97
N GLN A 252 15.28 3.73 24.89
CA GLN A 252 15.18 4.41 26.18
C GLN A 252 16.41 4.14 27.08
N SER A 253 17.01 2.95 27.01
CA SER A 253 18.25 2.64 27.74
C SER A 253 19.45 3.41 27.19
N LEU A 254 19.57 3.53 25.86
CA LEU A 254 20.59 4.34 25.20
C LEU A 254 20.41 5.84 25.49
N GLN A 255 19.17 6.33 25.53
CA GLN A 255 18.87 7.71 25.91
C GLN A 255 19.26 8.03 27.35
N LYS A 256 19.05 7.08 28.29
CA LYS A 256 19.50 7.20 29.69
C LYS A 256 21.03 7.25 29.78
N SER A 257 21.72 6.29 29.16
CA SER A 257 23.18 6.26 29.09
C SER A 257 23.75 7.53 28.44
N ALA A 258 23.16 8.05 27.36
CA ALA A 258 23.57 9.31 26.74
C ALA A 258 23.41 10.51 27.69
N ALA A 259 22.30 10.58 28.45
CA ALA A 259 22.09 11.61 29.45
C ALA A 259 23.06 11.51 30.65
N GLU A 260 23.43 10.29 31.05
CA GLU A 260 24.47 10.04 32.07
C GLU A 260 25.86 10.44 31.56
N HIS A 261 26.22 10.09 30.33
CA HIS A 261 27.47 10.54 29.70
C HIS A 261 27.50 12.06 29.47
N SER A 262 26.37 12.73 29.23
CA SER A 262 26.31 14.19 29.17
C SER A 262 26.67 14.83 30.51
N LYS A 263 26.11 14.31 31.61
CA LYS A 263 26.42 14.78 32.98
C LYS A 263 27.87 14.53 33.37
N GLU A 264 28.42 13.37 33.01
CA GLU A 264 29.84 13.08 33.28
C GLU A 264 30.77 13.99 32.44
N ASN A 265 30.39 14.34 31.21
CA ASN A 265 31.10 15.35 30.42
C ASN A 265 31.02 16.77 31.02
N GLU A 266 29.86 17.18 31.53
CA GLU A 266 29.69 18.46 32.22
C GLU A 266 30.53 18.52 33.50
N ARG A 267 30.52 17.44 34.30
CA ARG A 267 31.37 17.28 35.47
C ARG A 267 32.86 17.37 35.12
N LEU A 268 33.33 16.59 34.14
CA LEU A 268 34.73 16.60 33.72
C LEU A 268 35.17 17.97 33.17
N LYS A 269 34.27 18.74 32.54
CA LYS A 269 34.55 20.14 32.16
C LYS A 269 34.73 21.06 33.38
N MET A 270 33.93 20.89 34.43
CA MET A 270 34.07 21.65 35.68
C MET A 270 35.37 21.26 36.42
N ASP A 271 35.69 19.97 36.48
CA ASP A 271 36.94 19.46 37.07
C ASP A 271 38.17 19.97 36.30
N LEU A 272 38.12 19.99 34.95
CA LEU A 272 39.16 20.59 34.11
C LEU A 272 39.28 22.11 34.30
N TYR A 273 38.18 22.83 34.43
CA TYR A 273 38.19 24.28 34.71
C TYR A 273 38.82 24.58 36.08
N SER A 274 38.46 23.80 37.11
CA SER A 274 39.07 23.87 38.44
C SER A 274 40.58 23.60 38.37
N SER A 275 41.00 22.54 37.67
CA SER A 275 42.41 22.20 37.50
C SER A 275 43.19 23.26 36.70
N LYS A 276 42.58 23.88 35.68
CA LYS A 276 43.16 24.99 34.92
C LYS A 276 43.39 26.21 35.81
N LYS A 277 42.37 26.63 36.57
CA LYS A 277 42.48 27.74 37.54
C LYS A 277 43.59 27.49 38.57
N HIS A 278 43.67 26.27 39.11
CA HIS A 278 44.72 25.93 40.08
C HIS A 278 46.13 25.88 39.47
N LYS A 279 46.25 25.47 38.19
CA LYS A 279 47.50 25.60 37.43
C LYS A 279 47.89 27.07 37.24
N GLU A 280 46.94 27.95 36.96
CA GLU A 280 47.17 29.39 36.80
C GLU A 280 47.62 30.04 38.11
N GLU A 281 46.99 29.69 39.24
CA GLU A 281 47.42 30.07 40.60
C GLU A 281 48.87 29.62 40.90
N LEU A 282 49.20 28.35 40.62
CA LEU A 282 50.56 27.81 40.80
C LEU A 282 51.58 28.46 39.85
N GLN A 283 51.18 28.81 38.63
CA GLN A 283 52.04 29.51 37.68
C GLN A 283 52.33 30.94 38.14
N GLN A 284 51.34 31.64 38.68
CA GLN A 284 51.54 32.96 39.29
C GLN A 284 52.49 32.89 40.50
N GLN A 285 52.27 31.96 41.43
CA GLN A 285 53.18 31.72 42.56
C GLN A 285 54.62 31.41 42.11
N THR A 286 54.77 30.68 40.99
CA THR A 286 56.10 30.38 40.42
C THR A 286 56.79 31.64 39.89
N LEU A 287 56.04 32.56 39.25
CA LEU A 287 56.57 33.84 38.78
C LEU A 287 56.94 34.77 39.95
N GLU A 288 56.09 34.86 40.97
CA GLU A 288 56.37 35.63 42.20
C GLU A 288 57.64 35.13 42.92
N LEU A 289 57.83 33.81 43.02
CA LEU A 289 59.05 33.22 43.57
C LEU A 289 60.27 33.45 42.67
N GLN A 290 60.10 33.46 41.35
CA GLN A 290 61.17 33.77 40.40
C GLN A 290 61.61 35.24 40.50
N GLU A 291 60.68 36.18 40.63
CA GLU A 291 60.97 37.61 40.87
C GLU A 291 61.69 37.80 42.21
N GLN A 292 61.19 37.20 43.30
CA GLN A 292 61.86 37.24 44.60
C GLN A 292 63.30 36.69 44.53
N LEU A 293 63.53 35.62 43.77
CA LEU A 293 64.86 35.06 43.56
C LEU A 293 65.76 35.99 42.71
N GLN A 294 65.21 36.67 41.71
CA GLN A 294 65.94 37.69 40.94
C GLN A 294 66.32 38.90 41.81
N LEU A 295 65.39 39.42 42.62
CA LEU A 295 65.64 40.49 43.59
C LEU A 295 66.73 40.08 44.60
N LYS A 296 66.65 38.86 45.16
CA LYS A 296 67.70 38.34 46.06
C LYS A 296 69.03 38.08 45.35
N THR A 297 69.02 37.80 44.06
CA THR A 297 70.26 37.70 43.24
C THR A 297 70.87 39.08 43.00
N ALA A 298 70.06 40.11 42.75
CA ALA A 298 70.50 41.49 42.61
C ALA A 298 71.02 42.07 43.94
N GLU A 299 70.36 41.81 45.07
CA GLU A 299 70.85 42.12 46.40
C GLU A 299 72.21 41.46 46.67
N ASN A 300 72.36 40.16 46.41
CA ASN A 300 73.65 39.48 46.53
C ASN A 300 74.71 40.08 45.58
N GLY A 301 74.33 40.53 44.38
CA GLY A 301 75.21 41.24 43.46
C GLY A 301 75.71 42.57 44.02
N THR A 302 74.83 43.40 44.59
CA THR A 302 75.23 44.69 45.20
C THR A 302 76.02 44.49 46.48
N LEU A 303 75.70 43.48 47.29
CA LEU A 303 76.51 43.05 48.44
C LEU A 303 77.88 42.53 48.00
N HIS A 304 77.99 41.77 46.91
CA HIS A 304 79.28 41.30 46.43
C HIS A 304 80.12 42.46 45.88
N ILE A 305 79.51 43.42 45.18
CA ILE A 305 80.19 44.66 44.77
C ILE A 305 80.70 45.44 45.99
N SER A 306 79.88 45.64 47.02
CA SER A 306 80.30 46.35 48.23
C SER A 306 81.37 45.59 49.01
N ILE A 307 81.33 44.26 49.05
CA ILE A 307 82.43 43.41 49.53
C ILE A 307 83.69 43.68 48.71
N THR A 308 83.68 43.63 47.37
CA THR A 308 84.91 43.89 46.58
C THR A 308 85.42 45.33 46.66
N ASP A 309 84.58 46.30 47.04
CA ASP A 309 85.03 47.66 47.32
C ASP A 309 85.61 47.79 48.74
N LEU A 310 85.02 47.10 49.72
CA LEU A 310 85.59 46.96 51.06
C LEU A 310 86.89 46.16 51.05
N GLU A 311 87.04 45.14 50.20
CA GLU A 311 88.27 44.39 49.98
C GLU A 311 89.34 45.28 49.34
N LYS A 312 89.04 46.07 48.31
CA LYS A 312 90.02 47.04 47.75
C LYS A 312 90.39 48.13 48.76
N ARG A 313 89.43 48.60 49.57
CA ARG A 313 89.70 49.54 50.68
C ARG A 313 90.54 48.87 51.75
N LEU A 314 90.34 47.58 52.03
CA LEU A 314 91.15 46.79 52.95
C LEU A 314 92.56 46.58 52.37
N GLU A 315 92.73 46.15 51.12
CA GLU A 315 94.03 46.05 50.45
C GLU A 315 94.78 47.40 50.46
N MET A 316 94.11 48.52 50.20
CA MET A 316 94.72 49.85 50.34
C MET A 316 95.07 50.15 51.80
N ALA A 317 94.19 49.86 52.75
CA ALA A 317 94.44 50.05 54.19
C ALA A 317 95.51 49.10 54.74
N GLU A 318 95.69 47.92 54.15
CA GLU A 318 96.72 46.92 54.44
C GLU A 318 98.04 47.28 53.78
N LEU A 319 98.03 47.92 52.61
CA LEU A 319 99.23 48.53 52.03
C LEU A 319 99.69 49.74 52.85
N TYR A 320 98.77 50.60 53.29
CA TYR A 320 99.09 51.64 54.28
C TYR A 320 99.53 51.02 55.61
N ALA A 321 98.86 49.95 56.08
CA ALA A 321 99.24 49.27 57.32
C ALA A 321 100.50 48.40 57.17
N GLN A 322 100.99 48.06 55.97
CA GLN A 322 102.30 47.45 55.73
C GLN A 322 103.40 48.51 55.61
N GLN A 323 103.08 49.68 55.05
CA GLN A 323 103.94 50.86 55.15
C GLN A 323 104.11 51.31 56.60
N LEU A 324 103.09 51.11 57.45
CA LEU A 324 103.13 51.36 58.89
C LEU A 324 103.67 50.16 59.71
N SER A 325 103.39 48.90 59.34
CA SER A 325 103.88 47.69 60.07
C SER A 325 105.23 47.17 59.58
N GLY A 326 105.88 47.91 58.67
CA GLY A 326 107.34 48.07 58.74
C GLY A 326 107.80 48.52 60.14
N GLU A 327 106.92 49.17 60.91
CA GLU A 327 107.03 49.40 62.36
C GLU A 327 106.02 48.55 63.17
N ASN A 328 106.20 47.22 63.10
CA ASN A 328 106.06 46.29 64.25
C ASN A 328 104.66 45.84 64.78
N GLU A 329 104.63 44.59 65.26
CA GLU A 329 103.76 44.01 66.33
C GLU A 329 102.23 44.26 66.37
N SER A 330 101.41 43.29 65.93
CA SER A 330 99.97 43.24 66.30
C SER A 330 99.24 41.87 66.25
N SER A 331 99.93 40.73 66.15
CA SER A 331 99.30 39.38 66.03
C SER A 331 98.42 38.90 67.22
N GLN A 332 98.24 39.73 68.25
CA GLN A 332 97.57 39.35 69.50
C GLN A 332 96.07 39.71 69.53
N GLY A 333 95.65 40.78 68.82
CA GLY A 333 94.25 41.23 68.82
C GLY A 333 93.26 40.26 68.17
N ASN A 334 93.69 39.56 67.12
CA ASN A 334 92.83 38.63 66.36
C ASN A 334 92.31 37.45 67.22
N ILE A 335 93.01 37.10 68.31
CA ILE A 335 92.62 36.00 69.22
C ILE A 335 91.52 36.45 70.20
N GLU A 336 91.52 37.73 70.61
CA GLU A 336 90.48 38.28 71.49
C GLU A 336 89.17 38.54 70.73
N VAL A 337 89.24 39.07 69.51
CA VAL A 337 88.07 39.29 68.64
C VAL A 337 87.30 37.98 68.40
N LEU A 338 88.01 36.89 68.07
CA LEU A 338 87.39 35.59 67.81
C LEU A 338 86.71 35.01 69.07
N ASN A 339 87.32 35.20 70.25
CA ASN A 339 86.71 34.82 71.54
C ASN A 339 85.47 35.66 71.88
N ASN A 340 85.43 36.93 71.50
CA ASN A 340 84.28 37.80 71.77
C ASN A 340 83.10 37.47 70.84
N LEU A 341 83.35 37.28 69.55
CA LEU A 341 82.33 36.82 68.58
C LEU A 341 81.69 35.49 69.01
N GLN A 342 82.46 34.55 69.57
CA GLN A 342 81.91 33.29 70.06
C GLN A 342 81.00 33.49 71.29
N LYS A 343 81.34 34.40 72.22
CA LYS A 343 80.47 34.76 73.35
C LYS A 343 79.20 35.49 72.89
N GLU A 344 79.30 36.33 71.86
CA GLU A 344 78.14 37.02 71.29
C GLU A 344 77.17 36.04 70.63
N ARG A 345 77.68 35.08 69.84
CA ARG A 345 76.88 33.96 69.30
C ARG A 345 76.13 33.22 70.40
N ASP A 346 76.82 32.86 71.48
CA ASP A 346 76.22 32.05 72.55
C ASP A 346 75.18 32.85 73.36
N ASN A 347 75.42 34.16 73.59
CA ASN A 347 74.42 35.08 74.14
C ASN A 347 73.20 35.26 73.22
N LEU A 348 73.40 35.31 71.89
CA LEU A 348 72.30 35.41 70.92
C LEU A 348 71.46 34.14 70.87
N LEU A 349 72.07 32.96 71.00
CA LEU A 349 71.34 31.68 71.11
C LEU A 349 70.52 31.60 72.41
N GLU A 350 71.10 32.00 73.54
CA GLU A 350 70.36 32.09 74.81
C GLU A 350 69.19 33.08 74.71
N ARG A 351 69.39 34.22 74.04
CA ARG A 351 68.36 35.26 73.83
C ARG A 351 67.26 34.81 72.86
N LEU A 352 67.59 34.10 71.78
CA LEU A 352 66.61 33.48 70.88
C LEU A 352 65.73 32.49 71.64
N LYS A 353 66.34 31.61 72.43
CA LYS A 353 65.63 30.66 73.30
C LYS A 353 64.74 31.36 74.32
N GLN A 354 65.16 32.50 74.88
CA GLN A 354 64.29 33.33 75.73
C GLN A 354 63.10 33.90 74.95
N HIS A 355 63.29 34.38 73.71
CA HIS A 355 62.20 34.85 72.85
C HIS A 355 61.24 33.73 72.43
N GLU A 356 61.72 32.51 72.16
CA GLU A 356 60.86 31.33 71.91
C GLU A 356 59.97 31.02 73.13
N ASN A 357 60.56 31.00 74.33
CA ASN A 357 59.82 30.77 75.58
C ASN A 357 58.82 31.91 75.88
N LEU A 358 59.11 33.14 75.49
CA LEU A 358 58.17 34.27 75.61
C LEU A 358 57.03 34.17 74.58
N ASN A 359 57.34 33.80 73.33
CA ASN A 359 56.32 33.59 72.29
C ASN A 359 55.36 32.44 72.66
N GLN A 360 55.87 31.34 73.24
CA GLN A 360 55.02 30.25 73.73
C GLN A 360 54.09 30.70 74.88
N LYS A 361 54.56 31.57 75.77
CA LYS A 361 53.72 32.17 76.82
C LYS A 361 52.66 33.12 76.25
N LEU A 362 53.06 34.05 75.38
CA LEU A 362 52.14 34.99 74.72
C LEU A 362 51.09 34.26 73.87
N GLN A 363 51.46 33.14 73.24
CA GLN A 363 50.51 32.28 72.54
C GLN A 363 49.53 31.61 73.50
N HIS A 364 50.00 31.08 74.64
CA HIS A 364 49.11 30.50 75.65
C HIS A 364 48.18 31.55 76.29
N GLU A 365 48.68 32.75 76.56
CA GLU A 365 47.90 33.90 77.04
C GLU A 365 46.85 34.34 76.01
N ARG A 366 47.22 34.42 74.72
CA ARG A 366 46.27 34.67 73.61
C ARG A 366 45.17 33.62 73.57
N ASP A 367 45.54 32.34 73.66
CA ASP A 367 44.58 31.23 73.55
C ASP A 367 43.64 31.22 74.77
N GLN A 368 44.17 31.45 75.97
CA GLN A 368 43.36 31.62 77.19
C GLN A 368 42.42 32.84 77.13
N VAL A 369 42.87 33.96 76.57
CA VAL A 369 42.04 35.16 76.35
C VAL A 369 40.96 34.90 75.29
N THR A 370 41.27 34.09 74.26
CA THR A 370 40.30 33.68 73.24
C THR A 370 39.20 32.80 73.83
N ASP A 371 39.57 31.81 74.67
CA ASP A 371 38.61 31.00 75.42
C ASP A 371 37.70 31.86 76.33
N GLN A 372 38.27 32.88 76.99
CA GLN A 372 37.48 33.81 77.83
C GLN A 372 36.50 34.65 77.01
N TYR A 373 36.92 35.19 75.85
CA TYR A 373 36.02 35.93 74.96
C TYR A 373 34.93 35.05 74.34
N GLN A 374 35.24 33.78 74.03
CA GLN A 374 34.24 32.84 73.53
C GLN A 374 33.23 32.49 74.62
N GLN A 375 33.68 32.17 75.84
CA GLN A 375 32.79 31.93 77.00
C GLN A 375 31.91 33.15 77.33
N TYR A 376 32.46 34.37 77.26
CA TYR A 376 31.69 35.60 77.46
C TYR A 376 30.64 35.81 76.35
N THR A 377 31.00 35.50 75.10
CA THR A 377 30.09 35.59 73.94
C THR A 377 28.96 34.57 74.06
N ASP A 378 29.22 33.34 74.50
CA ASP A 378 28.18 32.33 74.74
C ASP A 378 27.28 32.69 75.93
N GLN A 379 27.83 33.30 76.99
CA GLN A 379 27.02 33.87 78.09
C GLN A 379 26.12 35.01 77.61
N LEU A 380 26.64 35.96 76.82
CA LEU A 380 25.89 37.08 76.27
C LEU A 380 24.81 36.60 75.28
N ARG A 381 25.12 35.57 74.48
CA ARG A 381 24.16 34.90 73.59
C ARG A 381 23.04 34.23 74.37
N HIS A 382 23.35 33.57 75.49
CA HIS A 382 22.34 32.97 76.36
C HIS A 382 21.47 34.03 77.05
N GLN A 383 22.05 35.14 77.53
CA GLN A 383 21.29 36.27 78.08
C GLN A 383 20.38 36.92 77.02
N SER A 384 20.89 37.11 75.80
CA SER A 384 20.08 37.59 74.67
C SER A 384 18.92 36.66 74.34
N GLN A 385 19.13 35.34 74.37
CA GLN A 385 18.08 34.35 74.19
C GLN A 385 17.05 34.36 75.33
N GLN A 386 17.48 34.49 76.60
CA GLN A 386 16.59 34.63 77.75
C GLN A 386 15.75 35.92 77.67
N LEU A 387 16.36 37.06 77.34
CA LEU A 387 15.65 38.33 77.14
C LEU A 387 14.67 38.24 75.96
N THR A 388 15.02 37.53 74.89
CA THR A 388 14.11 37.27 73.76
C THR A 388 12.89 36.46 74.20
N GLN A 389 13.09 35.41 75.01
CA GLN A 389 11.99 34.61 75.58
C GLN A 389 11.13 35.42 76.56
N GLN A 390 11.74 36.31 77.34
CA GLN A 390 11.00 37.22 78.22
C GLN A 390 10.19 38.24 77.40
N ILE A 391 10.74 38.74 76.30
CA ILE A 391 10.02 39.62 75.36
C ILE A 391 8.86 38.87 74.72
N THR A 392 9.01 37.61 74.28
CA THR A 392 7.89 36.87 73.68
C THR A 392 6.74 36.66 74.67
N VAL A 393 7.06 36.25 75.92
CA VAL A 393 6.04 36.13 76.99
C VAL A 393 5.40 37.47 77.30
N LEU A 394 6.16 38.56 77.40
CA LEU A 394 5.61 39.90 77.61
C LEU A 394 4.79 40.41 76.41
N THR A 395 5.05 39.95 75.18
CA THR A 395 4.19 40.26 74.03
C THR A 395 2.90 39.42 74.03
N GLU A 396 2.94 38.17 74.46
CA GLU A 396 1.75 37.33 74.65
C GLU A 396 0.86 37.89 75.78
N GLU A 397 1.45 38.29 76.91
CA GLU A 397 0.75 38.99 77.99
C GLU A 397 0.20 40.34 77.53
N ARG A 398 0.97 41.12 76.74
CA ARG A 398 0.49 42.38 76.14
C ARG A 398 -0.66 42.15 75.18
N GLU A 399 -0.67 41.08 74.38
CA GLU A 399 -1.76 40.75 73.47
C GLU A 399 -3.02 40.34 74.26
N GLN A 400 -2.88 39.53 75.30
CA GLN A 400 -3.97 39.21 76.23
C GLN A 400 -4.52 40.47 76.93
N LEU A 401 -3.64 41.38 77.36
CA LEU A 401 -4.03 42.67 77.94
C LEU A 401 -4.64 43.63 76.92
N LEU A 402 -4.23 43.61 75.65
CA LEU A 402 -4.84 44.39 74.57
C LEU A 402 -6.22 43.86 74.21
N ASN A 403 -6.40 42.54 74.13
CA ASN A 403 -7.70 41.92 73.95
C ASN A 403 -8.64 42.28 75.11
N ARG A 404 -8.15 42.17 76.36
CA ARG A 404 -8.90 42.58 77.55
C ARG A 404 -9.15 44.10 77.60
N GLN A 405 -8.22 44.92 77.12
CA GLN A 405 -8.42 46.36 76.94
C GLN A 405 -9.50 46.62 75.89
N HIS A 406 -9.59 45.85 74.80
CA HIS A 406 -10.60 46.07 73.77
C HIS A 406 -12.02 45.65 74.24
N GLU A 407 -12.12 44.57 75.04
CA GLU A 407 -13.35 44.25 75.78
C GLU A 407 -13.74 45.39 76.74
N LEU A 408 -12.78 45.90 77.51
CA LEU A 408 -13.01 47.00 78.45
C LEU A 408 -13.33 48.30 77.72
N GLU A 409 -12.72 48.60 76.57
CA GLU A 409 -13.06 49.74 75.72
C GLU A 409 -14.45 49.61 75.11
N GLY A 410 -14.93 48.40 74.81
CA GLY A 410 -16.35 48.18 74.53
C GLY A 410 -17.20 48.68 75.71
N SER A 411 -16.92 48.18 76.92
CA SER A 411 -17.65 48.60 78.13
C SER A 411 -17.44 50.08 78.50
N VAL A 412 -16.32 50.70 78.11
CA VAL A 412 -16.01 52.11 78.37
C VAL A 412 -16.64 53.01 77.32
N ARG A 413 -16.77 52.59 76.05
CA ARG A 413 -17.64 53.30 75.09
C ARG A 413 -19.10 53.25 75.55
N ASP A 414 -19.54 52.12 76.11
CA ASP A 414 -20.84 52.00 76.77
C ASP A 414 -20.98 52.87 78.04
N LEU A 415 -19.88 53.33 78.66
CA LEU A 415 -19.88 54.20 79.85
C LEU A 415 -19.60 55.68 79.52
N GLN A 416 -18.81 56.00 78.51
CA GLN A 416 -18.57 57.37 78.02
C GLN A 416 -19.86 57.96 77.44
N LYS A 417 -20.67 57.11 76.79
CA LYS A 417 -22.08 57.37 76.43
C LYS A 417 -23.01 57.60 77.64
N LYS A 418 -22.47 57.61 78.88
CA LYS A 418 -23.13 57.99 80.15
C LYS A 418 -22.30 59.02 80.97
N VAL A 419 -21.23 59.59 80.40
CA VAL A 419 -20.25 60.46 81.09
C VAL A 419 -19.89 61.73 80.28
N GLU A 420 -20.27 61.83 79.00
CA GLU A 420 -20.22 63.10 78.23
C GLU A 420 -21.07 64.25 78.82
N ASP A 421 -21.75 64.03 79.96
CA ASP A 421 -22.59 65.01 80.63
C ASP A 421 -21.85 66.08 81.52
N PHE A 422 -20.57 65.94 81.97
CA PHE A 422 -19.96 66.84 83.02
C PHE A 422 -18.38 67.07 83.12
N GLY A 423 -17.84 68.32 83.05
CA GLY A 423 -16.61 68.86 83.82
C GLY A 423 -15.25 69.34 83.14
N ASN A 424 -14.49 70.41 83.62
CA ASN A 424 -13.15 70.94 83.06
C ASN A 424 -12.29 72.09 83.83
N THR A 425 -11.02 72.53 83.43
CA THR A 425 -10.19 73.88 83.58
C THR A 425 -8.71 74.09 84.27
N PRO A 426 -7.84 75.19 84.01
CA PRO A 426 -6.33 75.37 84.31
C PRO A 426 -5.63 76.73 84.91
N ALA A 427 -4.25 76.93 85.00
CA ALA A 427 -3.38 78.09 85.58
C ALA A 427 -1.79 78.12 85.20
N ALA A 428 -0.73 78.97 85.55
CA ALA A 428 -0.31 80.42 85.90
C ALA A 428 1.29 80.76 86.09
N PRO A 429 1.92 82.02 86.00
CA PRO A 429 3.43 82.39 86.02
C PRO A 429 4.05 83.71 86.76
N ILE A 430 5.38 84.14 86.65
CA ILE A 430 6.12 85.32 87.39
C ILE A 430 7.45 86.05 86.77
N LEU A 431 8.18 87.04 87.43
CA LEU A 431 9.22 88.11 86.95
C LEU A 431 10.30 88.67 88.03
N GLN A 432 11.32 89.65 88.02
CA GLN A 432 12.32 90.45 87.13
C GLN A 432 13.37 91.47 87.90
N PRO A 433 14.55 92.02 87.34
CA PRO A 433 15.60 92.93 88.02
C PRO A 433 16.46 94.09 87.24
N GLN A 434 17.19 95.12 87.87
CA GLN A 434 18.32 96.05 87.29
C GLN A 434 18.97 97.26 88.16
N THR A 435 20.04 98.06 87.71
CA THR A 435 20.42 99.58 87.94
C THR A 435 21.88 100.27 87.65
N PRO A 436 22.58 101.25 88.39
CA PRO A 436 23.11 102.61 87.89
C PRO A 436 24.62 103.20 88.13
N THR A 437 24.91 104.56 88.14
CA THR A 437 26.18 105.38 87.75
C THR A 437 26.51 106.78 88.51
N VAL A 438 27.52 107.77 88.35
CA VAL A 438 28.93 108.00 87.76
C VAL A 438 29.98 109.20 88.21
N PRO A 439 29.99 110.57 87.93
CA PRO A 439 31.24 111.46 87.62
C PRO A 439 31.69 112.80 88.41
N LEU A 440 32.78 113.57 87.98
CA LEU A 440 33.22 115.02 88.30
C LEU A 440 34.06 115.75 87.15
N GLU A 441 34.13 117.11 87.05
CA GLU A 441 34.12 117.89 85.76
C GLU A 441 34.92 119.27 85.59
N VAL A 442 34.82 119.89 84.38
CA VAL A 442 35.19 121.25 83.83
C VAL A 442 36.64 121.67 83.50
N GLU A 443 37.52 122.12 84.40
CA GLU A 443 38.93 122.38 83.96
C GLU A 443 39.67 121.06 83.70
N GLN A 444 39.25 120.03 84.46
CA GLN A 444 39.47 118.64 84.09
C GLN A 444 38.83 118.29 82.74
N GLU A 445 37.78 118.95 82.24
CA GLU A 445 37.27 118.73 80.86
C GLU A 445 38.14 119.36 79.77
N LEU A 446 38.94 120.40 80.00
CA LEU A 446 39.79 120.92 78.92
C LEU A 446 41.09 120.13 78.80
N GLU A 447 41.69 119.76 79.93
CA GLU A 447 42.81 118.82 79.95
C GLU A 447 42.33 117.40 79.63
N SER A 448 41.12 116.99 80.03
CA SER A 448 40.53 115.75 79.54
C SER A 448 39.97 115.84 78.14
N LEU A 449 39.62 117.00 77.55
CA LEU A 449 39.30 117.05 76.11
C LEU A 449 40.56 116.81 75.28
N ARG A 450 41.73 117.23 75.78
CA ARG A 450 43.03 116.85 75.24
C ARG A 450 43.33 115.38 75.50
N SER A 451 43.14 114.89 76.72
CA SER A 451 43.31 113.47 77.08
C SER A 451 42.34 112.54 76.34
N ASN A 452 41.12 113.01 76.07
CA ASN A 452 40.08 112.31 75.32
C ASN A 452 40.34 112.39 73.81
N MET A 453 41.01 113.44 73.31
CA MET A 453 41.48 113.50 71.93
C MET A 453 42.70 112.58 71.72
N THR A 454 43.60 112.48 72.70
CA THR A 454 44.71 111.50 72.67
C THR A 454 44.18 110.07 72.87
N GLN A 455 43.26 109.83 73.81
CA GLN A 455 42.59 108.53 73.94
C GLN A 455 41.72 108.20 72.72
N ALA A 456 41.07 109.17 72.07
CA ALA A 456 40.34 108.95 70.82
C ALA A 456 41.27 108.63 69.66
N THR A 457 42.46 109.21 69.59
CA THR A 457 43.46 108.85 68.58
C THR A 457 44.15 107.52 68.89
N GLU A 458 44.48 107.21 70.15
CA GLU A 458 44.98 105.90 70.58
C GLU A 458 43.95 104.78 70.36
N THR A 459 42.66 105.04 70.62
CA THR A 459 41.58 104.08 70.35
C THR A 459 41.26 103.98 68.86
N LEU A 460 41.33 105.06 68.08
CA LEU A 460 41.27 104.99 66.62
C LEU A 460 42.47 104.19 66.06
N GLU A 461 43.68 104.38 66.59
CA GLU A 461 44.86 103.59 66.22
C GLU A 461 44.75 102.14 66.67
N SER A 462 44.10 101.84 67.81
CA SER A 462 43.77 100.46 68.19
C SER A 462 42.76 99.87 67.20
N GLN A 463 41.65 100.57 66.91
CA GLN A 463 40.64 100.14 65.95
C GLN A 463 41.21 100.00 64.52
N VAL A 464 42.19 100.81 64.11
CA VAL A 464 42.88 100.66 62.82
C VAL A 464 43.78 99.42 62.83
N ARG A 465 44.48 99.12 63.94
CA ARG A 465 45.24 97.86 64.10
C ARG A 465 44.32 96.64 64.15
N ASP A 466 43.17 96.75 64.81
CA ASP A 466 42.18 95.68 64.95
C ASP A 466 41.46 95.44 63.62
N ASN A 467 41.08 96.48 62.89
CA ASN A 467 40.58 96.37 61.51
C ASN A 467 41.64 95.78 60.59
N MET A 468 42.93 96.15 60.71
CA MET A 468 44.00 95.54 59.91
C MET A 468 44.20 94.05 60.22
N GLN A 469 43.99 93.63 61.48
CA GLN A 469 43.99 92.22 61.85
C GLN A 469 42.74 91.49 61.33
N LEU A 470 41.56 92.11 61.42
CA LEU A 470 40.30 91.57 60.87
C LEU A 470 40.36 91.44 59.35
N SER A 471 40.93 92.41 58.62
CA SER A 471 41.14 92.32 57.17
C SER A 471 42.03 91.14 56.78
N ARG A 472 43.13 90.90 57.51
CA ARG A 472 43.99 89.72 57.29
C ARG A 472 43.28 88.40 57.61
N LEU A 473 42.44 88.38 58.65
CA LEU A 473 41.64 87.21 59.00
C LEU A 473 40.53 86.94 57.95
N LEU A 474 39.95 87.99 57.37
CA LEU A 474 39.00 87.88 56.25
C LEU A 474 39.72 87.38 54.99
N GLU A 475 40.87 87.95 54.63
CA GLU A 475 41.74 87.49 53.54
C GLU A 475 42.10 85.99 53.69
N GLU A 476 42.51 85.56 54.89
CA GLU A 476 42.76 84.13 55.20
C GLU A 476 41.50 83.25 55.07
N LYS A 477 40.30 83.79 55.35
CA LYS A 477 39.03 83.04 55.18
C LYS A 477 38.54 83.04 53.74
N GLU A 478 38.75 84.11 52.98
CA GLU A 478 38.46 84.19 51.55
C GLU A 478 39.37 83.24 50.76
N ASP A 479 40.67 83.18 51.08
CA ASP A 479 41.60 82.17 50.56
C ASP A 479 41.16 80.76 50.95
N ARG A 480 40.70 80.55 52.19
CA ARG A 480 40.24 79.22 52.64
C ARG A 480 38.93 78.79 51.99
N ILE A 481 38.01 79.72 51.75
CA ILE A 481 36.76 79.49 51.00
C ILE A 481 37.12 79.18 49.55
N SER A 482 37.95 79.98 48.89
CA SER A 482 38.41 79.75 47.51
C SER A 482 39.17 78.43 47.34
N MET A 483 39.87 77.95 48.37
CA MET A 483 40.45 76.60 48.37
C MET A 483 39.39 75.51 48.50
N LEU A 484 38.37 75.70 49.35
CA LEU A 484 37.28 74.73 49.52
C LEU A 484 36.37 74.65 48.29
N GLU A 485 36.04 75.79 47.67
CA GLU A 485 35.28 75.89 46.42
C GLU A 485 35.99 75.13 45.30
N ARG A 486 37.30 75.36 45.09
CA ARG A 486 38.09 74.58 44.11
C ARG A 486 38.08 73.08 44.42
N THR A 487 38.18 72.68 45.69
CA THR A 487 38.07 71.25 46.04
C THR A 487 36.67 70.66 45.85
N MET A 488 35.61 71.48 45.86
CA MET A 488 34.27 71.06 45.49
C MET A 488 34.12 70.96 43.97
N GLU A 489 34.58 71.94 43.20
CA GLU A 489 34.62 71.86 41.73
C GLU A 489 35.42 70.63 41.25
N GLU A 490 36.54 70.32 41.92
CA GLU A 490 37.34 69.12 41.70
C GLU A 490 36.67 67.80 42.11
N LEU A 491 35.65 67.83 42.98
CA LEU A 491 34.88 66.65 43.37
C LEU A 491 33.67 66.48 42.44
N ASP A 492 32.94 67.56 42.15
CA ASP A 492 31.83 67.59 41.18
C ASP A 492 32.29 67.12 39.80
N GLN A 493 33.50 67.51 39.35
CA GLN A 493 34.12 66.99 38.13
C GLN A 493 34.38 65.48 38.22
N ARG A 494 34.94 64.98 39.32
CA ARG A 494 35.20 63.54 39.51
C ARG A 494 33.91 62.71 39.62
N GLU A 495 32.84 63.24 40.22
CA GLU A 495 31.53 62.60 40.23
C GLU A 495 30.89 62.59 38.82
N GLY A 496 31.09 63.66 38.03
CA GLY A 496 30.72 63.72 36.62
C GLY A 496 31.45 62.68 35.76
N ASP A 497 32.78 62.62 35.86
CA ASP A 497 33.63 61.64 35.18
C ASP A 497 33.23 60.20 35.57
N GLN A 498 32.98 59.96 36.87
CA GLN A 498 32.54 58.67 37.36
C GLN A 498 31.14 58.29 36.85
N ALA A 499 30.23 59.25 36.70
CA ALA A 499 28.91 59.02 36.11
C ALA A 499 29.00 58.65 34.62
N GLN A 500 29.83 59.35 33.84
CA GLN A 500 30.07 59.04 32.43
C GLN A 500 30.75 57.67 32.25
N LEU A 501 31.69 57.32 33.12
CA LEU A 501 32.31 55.99 33.13
C LEU A 501 31.30 54.88 33.48
N LEU A 502 30.36 55.12 34.40
CA LEU A 502 29.30 54.17 34.71
C LEU A 502 28.28 54.03 33.56
N GLU A 503 27.97 55.12 32.85
CA GLU A 503 27.06 55.08 31.70
C GLU A 503 27.68 54.37 30.48
N SER A 504 28.96 54.59 30.18
CA SER A 504 29.71 53.83 29.16
C SER A 504 29.81 52.34 29.51
N ILE A 505 30.20 51.99 30.75
CA ILE A 505 30.19 50.58 31.21
C ILE A 505 28.78 49.96 31.12
N GLN A 506 27.71 50.73 31.36
CA GLN A 506 26.34 50.26 31.19
C GLN A 506 25.95 50.08 29.72
N SER A 507 26.36 51.00 28.84
CA SER A 507 26.25 50.87 27.38
C SER A 507 26.91 49.58 26.91
N ASP A 508 28.19 49.39 27.23
CA ASP A 508 28.99 48.24 26.80
C ASP A 508 28.45 46.93 27.35
N ARG A 509 27.95 46.93 28.60
CA ARG A 509 27.23 45.79 29.16
C ARG A 509 25.98 45.43 28.35
N THR A 510 25.25 46.40 27.80
CA THR A 510 24.12 46.11 26.90
C THR A 510 24.57 45.68 25.50
N ALA A 511 25.66 46.23 24.97
CA ALA A 511 26.25 45.82 23.70
C ALA A 511 26.77 44.38 23.76
N LEU A 512 27.57 44.04 24.77
CA LEU A 512 28.04 42.70 25.08
C LEU A 512 26.88 41.73 25.32
N SER A 513 25.83 42.14 26.05
CA SER A 513 24.63 41.32 26.25
C SER A 513 23.94 40.97 24.91
N ARG A 514 23.78 41.95 24.01
CA ARG A 514 23.24 41.74 22.65
C ARG A 514 24.16 40.86 21.80
N ALA A 515 25.47 41.07 21.84
CA ALA A 515 26.45 40.25 21.13
C ALA A 515 26.47 38.80 21.66
N LEU A 516 26.29 38.59 22.96
CA LEU A 516 26.21 37.26 23.58
C LEU A 516 24.89 36.55 23.26
N THR A 517 23.75 37.24 23.18
CA THR A 517 22.49 36.62 22.72
C THR A 517 22.55 36.28 21.23
N GLN A 518 23.10 37.15 20.39
CA GLN A 518 23.34 36.85 18.97
C GLN A 518 24.30 35.66 18.79
N ASN A 519 25.42 35.61 19.52
CA ASN A 519 26.34 34.47 19.48
C ASN A 519 25.70 33.16 19.99
N LYS A 520 24.76 33.24 20.94
CA LYS A 520 23.98 32.08 21.40
C LYS A 520 23.00 31.61 20.33
N GLU A 521 22.34 32.54 19.63
CA GLU A 521 21.42 32.24 18.53
C GLU A 521 22.16 31.65 17.32
N LEU A 522 23.27 32.26 16.90
CA LEU A 522 24.13 31.76 15.83
C LEU A 522 24.69 30.36 16.13
N LYS A 523 25.06 30.07 17.39
CA LYS A 523 25.43 28.72 17.82
C LYS A 523 24.24 27.75 17.73
N GLY A 524 23.03 28.20 18.07
CA GLY A 524 21.79 27.44 17.86
C GLY A 524 21.59 27.09 16.38
N GLN A 525 21.60 28.09 15.50
CA GLN A 525 21.48 27.93 14.04
C GLN A 525 22.58 27.01 13.47
N LEU A 526 23.82 27.11 13.96
CA LEU A 526 24.91 26.22 13.57
C LEU A 526 24.66 24.77 14.01
N THR A 527 24.16 24.54 15.22
CA THR A 527 23.80 23.18 15.67
C THR A 527 22.58 22.62 14.92
N GLU A 528 21.62 23.46 14.52
CA GLU A 528 20.50 23.05 13.68
C GLU A 528 20.95 22.67 12.26
N LEU A 529 21.84 23.47 11.65
CA LEU A 529 22.47 23.14 10.36
C LEU A 529 23.30 21.86 10.44
N GLN A 530 24.04 21.64 11.54
CA GLN A 530 24.80 20.41 11.75
C GLN A 530 23.88 19.19 11.92
N ALA A 531 22.79 19.32 12.68
CA ALA A 531 21.78 18.27 12.82
C ALA A 531 21.06 17.98 11.48
N GLY A 532 20.73 19.03 10.72
CA GLY A 532 20.17 18.94 9.37
C GLY A 532 21.10 18.24 8.38
N PHE A 533 22.42 18.54 8.43
CA PHE A 533 23.43 17.86 7.62
C PHE A 533 23.57 16.39 7.99
N VAL A 534 23.64 16.05 9.30
CA VAL A 534 23.69 14.66 9.76
C VAL A 534 22.43 13.89 9.36
N LYS A 535 21.25 14.51 9.49
CA LYS A 535 19.99 13.92 9.03
C LYS A 535 20.01 13.69 7.52
N MET A 536 20.30 14.71 6.72
CA MET A 536 20.37 14.60 5.25
C MET A 536 21.40 13.57 4.80
N SER A 537 22.54 13.46 5.48
CA SER A 537 23.57 12.44 5.20
C SER A 537 23.07 11.02 5.51
N LYS A 538 22.34 10.83 6.62
CA LYS A 538 21.69 9.56 6.97
C LYS A 538 20.56 9.20 6.00
N ASP A 539 19.67 10.14 5.69
CA ASP A 539 18.55 9.96 4.77
C ASP A 539 19.07 9.63 3.35
N ASN A 540 20.15 10.29 2.91
CA ASN A 540 20.84 9.98 1.66
C ASN A 540 21.51 8.59 1.68
N MET A 541 22.15 8.19 2.79
CA MET A 541 22.71 6.84 2.95
C MET A 541 21.61 5.76 2.90
N GLU A 542 20.44 6.00 3.52
CA GLU A 542 19.29 5.11 3.42
C GLU A 542 18.71 5.07 2.00
N LEU A 543 18.59 6.21 1.31
CA LEU A 543 18.15 6.29 -0.09
C LEU A 543 19.10 5.53 -1.03
N VAL A 544 20.42 5.71 -0.89
CA VAL A 544 21.44 4.98 -1.66
C VAL A 544 21.38 3.47 -1.35
N THR A 545 21.17 3.09 -0.09
CA THR A 545 21.04 1.67 0.29
C THR A 545 19.78 1.05 -0.33
N ARG A 546 18.63 1.74 -0.28
CA ARG A 546 17.37 1.29 -0.89
C ARG A 546 17.48 1.22 -2.42
N PHE A 547 18.11 2.22 -3.04
CA PHE A 547 18.38 2.23 -4.48
C PHE A 547 19.25 1.03 -4.88
N GLN A 548 20.29 0.70 -4.11
CA GLN A 548 21.10 -0.50 -4.36
C GLN A 548 20.28 -1.78 -4.23
N THR A 549 19.43 -1.92 -3.20
CA THR A 549 18.58 -3.12 -3.05
C THR A 549 17.56 -3.26 -4.18
N GLU A 550 16.96 -2.16 -4.66
CA GLU A 550 16.07 -2.22 -5.82
C GLU A 550 16.83 -2.41 -7.14
N GLN A 551 18.07 -1.95 -7.25
CA GLN A 551 18.91 -2.28 -8.39
C GLN A 551 19.27 -3.77 -8.42
N TYR A 552 19.47 -4.40 -7.26
CA TYR A 552 19.62 -5.86 -7.17
C TYR A 552 18.32 -6.61 -7.48
N SER A 553 17.17 -6.14 -6.99
CA SER A 553 15.85 -6.75 -7.28
C SER A 553 15.52 -6.69 -8.79
N LEU A 554 15.73 -5.54 -9.41
CA LEU A 554 15.58 -5.30 -10.85
C LEU A 554 16.53 -6.16 -11.69
N ASN A 555 17.79 -6.29 -11.28
CA ASN A 555 18.74 -7.20 -11.95
C ASN A 555 18.32 -8.68 -11.84
N GLU A 556 17.77 -9.11 -10.69
CA GLU A 556 17.24 -10.47 -10.53
C GLU A 556 15.99 -10.70 -11.39
N VAL A 557 15.10 -9.71 -11.51
CA VAL A 557 13.93 -9.75 -12.39
C VAL A 557 14.34 -9.80 -13.87
N HIS A 558 15.32 -8.99 -14.31
CA HIS A 558 15.85 -9.08 -15.67
C HIS A 558 16.51 -10.43 -15.95
N ALA A 559 17.22 -11.03 -14.99
CA ALA A 559 17.78 -12.37 -15.14
C ALA A 559 16.68 -13.45 -15.29
N LYS A 560 15.58 -13.35 -14.52
CA LYS A 560 14.41 -14.23 -14.64
C LYS A 560 13.69 -14.04 -15.98
N LEU A 561 13.54 -12.80 -16.44
CA LEU A 561 12.92 -12.49 -17.73
C LEU A 561 13.76 -13.06 -18.88
N ALA A 562 15.07 -12.80 -18.91
CA ALA A 562 15.98 -13.34 -19.92
C ALA A 562 16.03 -14.89 -19.94
N ALA A 563 15.84 -15.53 -18.78
CA ALA A 563 15.68 -16.99 -18.70
C ALA A 563 14.34 -17.45 -19.33
N LYS A 564 13.23 -16.74 -19.08
CA LYS A 564 11.93 -17.03 -19.72
C LYS A 564 11.91 -16.73 -21.21
N ASP A 565 12.54 -15.65 -21.66
CA ASP A 565 12.75 -15.38 -23.09
C ASP A 565 13.57 -16.49 -23.76
N LYS A 566 14.47 -17.16 -23.03
CA LYS A 566 15.19 -18.33 -23.55
C LYS A 566 14.28 -19.56 -23.59
N GLU A 567 13.57 -19.88 -22.51
CA GLU A 567 12.60 -20.99 -22.50
C GLU A 567 11.55 -20.86 -23.62
N LEU A 568 11.05 -19.65 -23.88
CA LEU A 568 10.14 -19.37 -24.98
C LEU A 568 10.78 -19.63 -26.34
N ARG A 569 11.99 -19.11 -26.61
CA ARG A 569 12.71 -19.38 -27.87
C ARG A 569 13.07 -20.85 -28.06
N ASP A 570 13.45 -21.55 -27.00
CA ASP A 570 13.71 -23.00 -27.04
C ASP A 570 12.41 -23.77 -27.40
N MET A 571 11.25 -23.33 -26.88
CA MET A 571 9.92 -23.88 -27.21
C MET A 571 9.43 -23.51 -28.62
N GLU A 572 9.63 -22.28 -29.08
CA GLU A 572 9.36 -21.83 -30.46
C GLU A 572 10.19 -22.65 -31.46
N GLN A 573 11.47 -22.87 -31.16
CA GLN A 573 12.33 -23.73 -31.97
C GLN A 573 11.82 -25.18 -31.99
N MET A 574 11.40 -25.73 -30.85
CA MET A 574 10.79 -27.07 -30.83
C MET A 574 9.49 -27.12 -31.65
N LEU A 575 8.59 -26.15 -31.52
CA LEU A 575 7.36 -26.07 -32.32
C LEU A 575 7.69 -26.00 -33.82
N SER A 576 8.60 -25.12 -34.23
CA SER A 576 9.04 -25.02 -35.63
C SER A 576 9.64 -26.33 -36.16
N THR A 577 10.46 -27.05 -35.36
CA THR A 577 10.95 -28.38 -35.79
C THR A 577 9.79 -29.36 -35.98
N LYS A 578 8.81 -29.38 -35.08
CA LYS A 578 7.62 -30.26 -35.18
C LYS A 578 6.70 -29.88 -36.33
N GLU A 579 6.54 -28.61 -36.66
CA GLU A 579 5.86 -28.16 -37.86
C GLU A 579 6.57 -28.70 -39.12
N THR A 580 7.91 -28.59 -39.23
CA THR A 580 8.61 -29.17 -40.39
C THR A 580 8.57 -30.69 -40.44
N GLU A 581 8.48 -31.39 -39.30
CA GLU A 581 8.23 -32.84 -39.25
C GLU A 581 6.82 -33.18 -39.75
N LEU A 582 5.80 -32.44 -39.32
CA LEU A 582 4.41 -32.60 -39.75
C LEU A 582 4.24 -32.29 -41.25
N SER A 583 4.89 -31.25 -41.79
CA SER A 583 4.90 -30.97 -43.23
C SER A 583 5.52 -32.13 -44.02
N LYS A 584 6.67 -32.66 -43.60
CA LYS A 584 7.31 -33.83 -44.24
C LYS A 584 6.42 -35.06 -44.18
N LEU A 585 5.78 -35.33 -43.03
CA LEU A 585 4.83 -36.43 -42.88
C LEU A 585 3.62 -36.26 -43.83
N HIS A 586 3.05 -35.05 -43.92
CA HIS A 586 1.96 -34.73 -44.84
C HIS A 586 2.37 -34.92 -46.32
N GLU A 587 3.56 -34.44 -46.72
CA GLU A 587 4.13 -34.68 -48.04
C GLU A 587 4.27 -36.17 -48.34
N THR A 588 4.77 -36.97 -47.40
CA THR A 588 4.88 -38.43 -47.58
C THR A 588 3.52 -39.14 -47.64
N SER A 589 2.52 -38.69 -46.88
CA SER A 589 1.14 -39.21 -46.98
C SER A 589 0.54 -38.92 -48.36
N GLN A 590 0.61 -37.66 -48.79
CA GLN A 590 0.09 -37.25 -50.10
C GLN A 590 0.83 -37.96 -51.25
N GLN A 591 2.12 -38.27 -51.09
CA GLN A 591 2.87 -39.06 -52.06
C GLN A 591 2.47 -40.56 -52.04
N ALA A 592 2.19 -41.14 -50.87
CA ALA A 592 1.66 -42.49 -50.76
C ALA A 592 0.25 -42.60 -51.36
N GLU A 593 -0.62 -41.60 -51.16
CA GLU A 593 -1.94 -41.50 -51.78
C GLU A 593 -1.86 -41.43 -53.31
N LYS A 594 -0.94 -40.61 -53.87
CA LYS A 594 -0.67 -40.56 -55.33
C LYS A 594 -0.23 -41.93 -55.88
N VAL A 595 0.64 -42.64 -55.16
CA VAL A 595 1.10 -43.98 -55.55
C VAL A 595 -0.03 -45.01 -55.43
N SER A 596 -0.89 -44.93 -54.41
CA SER A 596 -2.08 -45.78 -54.30
C SER A 596 -3.04 -45.55 -55.46
N TYR A 597 -3.33 -44.30 -55.81
CA TYR A 597 -4.19 -43.96 -56.95
C TYR A 597 -3.62 -44.49 -58.29
N GLN A 598 -2.30 -44.39 -58.49
CA GLN A 598 -1.63 -44.99 -59.65
C GLN A 598 -1.73 -46.52 -59.64
N HIS A 599 -1.58 -47.16 -58.48
CA HIS A 599 -1.72 -48.61 -58.33
C HIS A 599 -3.15 -49.09 -58.60
N ASP A 600 -4.16 -48.41 -58.07
CA ASP A 600 -5.57 -48.75 -58.34
C ASP A 600 -5.94 -48.51 -59.82
N GLN A 601 -5.43 -47.46 -60.46
CA GLN A 601 -5.60 -47.29 -61.92
C GLN A 601 -4.94 -48.43 -62.73
N ILE A 602 -3.77 -48.93 -62.32
CA ILE A 602 -3.11 -50.08 -62.97
C ILE A 602 -3.92 -51.36 -62.74
N LYS A 603 -4.48 -51.54 -61.54
CA LYS A 603 -5.31 -52.68 -61.12
C LYS A 603 -6.67 -52.72 -61.82
N ASP A 604 -7.30 -51.58 -62.07
CA ASP A 604 -8.51 -51.51 -62.89
C ASP A 604 -8.21 -51.77 -64.37
N ARG A 605 -7.06 -51.28 -64.90
CA ARG A 605 -6.59 -51.68 -66.24
C ARG A 605 -6.33 -53.19 -66.34
N LEU A 606 -5.72 -53.80 -65.32
CA LEU A 606 -5.54 -55.26 -65.25
C LEU A 606 -6.89 -55.98 -65.28
N ARG A 607 -7.87 -55.55 -64.48
CA ARG A 607 -9.24 -56.11 -64.52
C ARG A 607 -9.92 -55.96 -65.87
N HIS A 608 -9.72 -54.84 -66.57
CA HIS A 608 -10.21 -54.67 -67.94
C HIS A 608 -9.55 -55.65 -68.91
N TYR A 609 -8.24 -55.89 -68.81
CA TYR A 609 -7.55 -56.91 -69.62
C TYR A 609 -7.94 -58.35 -69.25
N GLU A 610 -8.17 -58.65 -67.97
CA GLU A 610 -8.70 -59.95 -67.50
C GLU A 610 -10.09 -60.22 -68.07
N ALA A 611 -11.00 -59.24 -68.00
CA ALA A 611 -12.34 -59.34 -68.58
C ALA A 611 -12.30 -59.41 -70.12
N GLN A 612 -11.39 -58.69 -70.77
CA GLN A 612 -11.18 -58.78 -72.22
C GLN A 612 -10.64 -60.15 -72.64
N ALA A 613 -9.72 -60.74 -71.87
CA ALA A 613 -9.22 -62.08 -72.11
C ALA A 613 -10.34 -63.13 -71.97
N GLN A 614 -11.15 -63.05 -70.91
CA GLN A 614 -12.34 -63.90 -70.74
C GLN A 614 -13.32 -63.77 -71.90
N LEU A 615 -13.55 -62.55 -72.42
CA LEU A 615 -14.39 -62.33 -73.59
C LEU A 615 -13.81 -62.98 -74.86
N VAL A 616 -12.50 -62.86 -75.08
CA VAL A 616 -11.81 -63.53 -76.20
C VAL A 616 -11.89 -65.05 -76.07
N ASP A 617 -11.69 -65.60 -74.87
CA ASP A 617 -11.86 -67.04 -74.61
C ASP A 617 -13.30 -67.49 -74.90
N THR A 618 -14.34 -66.74 -74.49
CA THR A 618 -15.74 -67.07 -74.84
C THR A 618 -16.00 -67.02 -76.35
N LEU A 619 -15.53 -65.97 -77.04
CA LEU A 619 -15.70 -65.85 -78.50
C LEU A 619 -14.93 -66.93 -79.27
N GLN A 620 -13.77 -67.37 -78.75
CA GLN A 620 -12.99 -68.44 -79.36
C GLN A 620 -13.63 -69.82 -79.12
N ASN A 621 -14.26 -70.04 -77.95
CA ASN A 621 -15.06 -71.23 -77.67
C ASN A 621 -16.33 -71.27 -78.56
N GLU A 622 -17.01 -70.14 -78.75
CA GLU A 622 -18.15 -70.01 -79.67
C GLU A 622 -17.71 -70.26 -81.14
N LEU A 623 -16.56 -69.73 -81.54
CA LEU A 623 -15.99 -69.97 -82.88
C LEU A 623 -15.66 -71.46 -83.10
N THR A 624 -15.07 -72.15 -82.13
CA THR A 624 -14.82 -73.59 -82.24
C THR A 624 -16.12 -74.40 -82.24
N SER A 625 -17.11 -74.03 -81.43
CA SER A 625 -18.45 -74.65 -81.44
C SER A 625 -19.14 -74.49 -82.81
N ALA A 626 -19.01 -73.32 -83.44
CA ALA A 626 -19.50 -73.07 -84.79
C ALA A 626 -18.71 -73.85 -85.86
N GLN A 627 -17.40 -74.05 -85.67
CA GLN A 627 -16.57 -74.89 -86.54
C GLN A 627 -16.94 -76.38 -86.42
N ASP A 628 -17.08 -76.91 -85.21
CA ASP A 628 -17.57 -78.28 -84.96
C ASP A 628 -18.96 -78.49 -85.57
N MET A 629 -19.84 -77.49 -85.49
CA MET A 629 -21.16 -77.52 -86.13
C MET A 629 -21.07 -77.48 -87.67
N MET A 630 -20.16 -76.70 -88.24
CA MET A 630 -19.91 -76.70 -89.70
C MET A 630 -19.31 -78.03 -90.17
N ASP A 631 -18.44 -78.68 -89.40
CA ASP A 631 -17.90 -80.00 -89.72
C ASP A 631 -18.96 -81.11 -89.55
N ALA A 632 -19.87 -80.99 -88.57
CA ALA A 632 -21.05 -81.85 -88.46
C ALA A 632 -22.01 -81.69 -89.65
N LEU A 633 -22.27 -80.46 -90.09
CA LEU A 633 -23.07 -80.18 -91.30
C LEU A 633 -22.35 -80.60 -92.59
N THR A 634 -21.01 -80.58 -92.62
CA THR A 634 -20.19 -81.01 -93.76
C THR A 634 -20.13 -82.53 -93.86
N THR A 635 -20.01 -83.25 -92.73
CA THR A 635 -20.13 -84.71 -92.69
C THR A 635 -21.53 -85.16 -93.08
N GLN A 636 -22.60 -84.54 -92.57
CA GLN A 636 -23.97 -84.77 -93.05
C GLN A 636 -24.14 -84.47 -94.54
N ASN A 637 -23.54 -83.40 -95.08
CA ASN A 637 -23.55 -83.13 -96.52
C ASN A 637 -22.83 -84.21 -97.33
N ASN A 638 -21.72 -84.75 -96.83
CA ASN A 638 -21.00 -85.85 -97.47
C ASN A 638 -21.77 -87.17 -97.39
N GLU A 639 -22.50 -87.43 -96.30
CA GLU A 639 -23.43 -88.57 -96.19
C GLU A 639 -24.62 -88.43 -97.16
N LEU A 640 -25.24 -87.24 -97.24
CA LEU A 640 -26.31 -86.92 -98.19
C LEU A 640 -25.83 -87.06 -99.64
N ARG A 641 -24.63 -86.57 -99.98
CA ARG A 641 -24.00 -86.79 -101.30
C ARG A 641 -23.76 -88.27 -101.57
N THR A 642 -23.32 -89.03 -100.56
CA THR A 642 -23.13 -90.49 -100.67
C THR A 642 -24.46 -91.22 -100.87
N MET A 643 -25.56 -90.74 -100.27
CA MET A 643 -26.91 -91.26 -100.51
C MET A 643 -27.45 -90.87 -101.90
N LEU A 644 -27.19 -89.65 -102.39
CA LEU A 644 -27.51 -89.20 -103.75
C LEU A 644 -26.79 -90.02 -104.83
N ILE A 645 -25.52 -90.37 -104.60
CA ILE A 645 -24.77 -91.28 -105.48
C ILE A 645 -25.40 -92.68 -105.45
N LYS A 646 -25.70 -93.23 -104.27
CA LYS A 646 -26.40 -94.53 -104.14
C LYS A 646 -27.81 -94.53 -104.76
N ALA A 647 -28.47 -93.39 -104.84
CA ALA A 647 -29.80 -93.24 -105.44
C ALA A 647 -29.77 -93.14 -106.99
N THR A 648 -28.62 -92.82 -107.61
CA THR A 648 -28.51 -92.57 -109.05
C THR A 648 -28.05 -93.76 -109.89
N GLU A 649 -27.65 -94.88 -109.27
CA GLU A 649 -27.10 -96.05 -109.99
C GLU A 649 -28.13 -97.11 -110.46
N ILE A 650 -29.45 -96.92 -110.27
CA ILE A 650 -30.47 -97.95 -110.59
C ILE A 650 -31.49 -97.53 -111.67
N LYS A 651 -31.17 -97.97 -112.89
CA LYS A 651 -32.00 -98.30 -114.08
C LYS A 651 -32.31 -97.25 -115.17
N PRO A 652 -32.47 -97.69 -116.45
CA PRO A 652 -32.31 -96.81 -117.63
C PRO A 652 -33.45 -96.84 -118.69
N VAL A 653 -33.44 -95.83 -119.58
CA VAL A 653 -33.80 -95.85 -121.02
C VAL A 653 -35.08 -96.59 -121.49
N THR A 654 -36.06 -95.83 -122.03
CA THR A 654 -36.50 -95.93 -123.45
C THR A 654 -37.45 -94.78 -123.90
N HIS A 655 -37.05 -94.07 -124.96
CA HIS A 655 -37.85 -93.50 -126.07
C HIS A 655 -39.23 -92.80 -125.90
N SER A 656 -39.20 -91.49 -126.23
CA SER A 656 -39.93 -90.87 -127.37
C SER A 656 -41.28 -90.14 -127.22
N ASN A 657 -41.30 -88.96 -127.89
CA ASN A 657 -42.40 -88.22 -128.55
C ASN A 657 -43.32 -87.27 -127.76
N ASN A 658 -43.09 -85.98 -128.06
CA ASN A 658 -44.07 -84.94 -128.46
C ASN A 658 -44.89 -84.16 -127.41
N ASN A 659 -44.50 -82.88 -127.34
CA ASN A 659 -45.35 -81.66 -127.43
C ASN A 659 -46.00 -81.04 -126.17
N SER A 660 -45.67 -79.74 -126.04
CA SER A 660 -46.56 -78.60 -125.69
C SER A 660 -46.59 -78.12 -124.24
N CYS A 661 -46.74 -76.78 -124.14
CA CYS A 661 -47.08 -75.91 -123.01
C CYS A 661 -46.32 -76.14 -121.68
N ASP A 662 -45.43 -75.21 -121.29
CA ASP A 662 -45.71 -73.91 -120.63
C ASP A 662 -45.81 -74.09 -119.11
N ASP A 663 -44.91 -73.46 -118.33
CA ASP A 663 -45.22 -72.39 -117.38
C ASP A 663 -43.94 -71.97 -116.59
N ASP A 664 -43.84 -70.69 -116.19
CA ASP A 664 -42.64 -70.06 -115.60
C ASP A 664 -42.65 -70.01 -114.05
N THR A 665 -43.36 -70.93 -113.38
CA THR A 665 -43.88 -70.71 -112.02
C THR A 665 -42.98 -71.09 -110.83
N GLU A 666 -41.95 -71.93 -110.96
CA GLU A 666 -41.17 -72.35 -109.77
C GLU A 666 -40.14 -71.31 -109.28
N ASN A 667 -39.65 -70.42 -110.15
CA ASN A 667 -38.61 -69.44 -109.82
C ASN A 667 -39.14 -68.17 -109.11
N SER A 668 -40.47 -68.05 -108.91
CA SER A 668 -41.04 -67.01 -108.04
C SER A 668 -41.00 -67.44 -106.59
N ASN A 669 -41.51 -68.65 -106.27
CA ASN A 669 -41.69 -69.13 -104.89
C ASN A 669 -40.41 -69.01 -104.05
N GLN A 670 -39.25 -69.42 -104.59
CA GLN A 670 -37.97 -69.35 -103.88
C GLN A 670 -37.44 -67.90 -103.71
N ARG A 671 -37.91 -66.96 -104.55
CA ARG A 671 -37.66 -65.53 -104.43
C ARG A 671 -38.59 -64.89 -103.38
N ASP A 672 -39.85 -65.33 -103.36
CA ASP A 672 -40.87 -64.88 -102.43
C ASP A 672 -40.60 -65.38 -100.99
N GLU A 673 -40.05 -66.60 -100.83
CA GLU A 673 -39.50 -67.09 -99.54
C GLU A 673 -38.34 -66.22 -99.02
N ILE A 674 -37.42 -65.81 -99.90
CA ILE A 674 -36.33 -64.91 -99.52
C ILE A 674 -36.89 -63.53 -99.13
N ILE A 675 -37.84 -62.99 -99.90
CA ILE A 675 -38.52 -61.73 -99.58
C ILE A 675 -39.27 -61.84 -98.23
N GLN A 676 -39.93 -62.96 -97.95
CA GLN A 676 -40.60 -63.21 -96.68
C GLN A 676 -39.60 -63.23 -95.51
N SER A 677 -38.46 -63.93 -95.65
CA SER A 677 -37.40 -63.94 -94.63
C SER A 677 -36.79 -62.55 -94.36
N LEU A 678 -36.68 -61.73 -95.41
CA LEU A 678 -36.25 -60.34 -95.30
C LEU A 678 -37.33 -59.45 -94.66
N GLN A 679 -38.61 -59.68 -94.94
CA GLN A 679 -39.70 -58.98 -94.25
C GLN A 679 -39.77 -59.35 -92.77
N ASP A 680 -39.52 -60.61 -92.40
CA ASP A 680 -39.59 -61.06 -91.00
C ASP A 680 -38.36 -60.62 -90.19
N THR A 681 -37.17 -60.57 -90.78
CA THR A 681 -36.00 -59.93 -90.16
C THR A 681 -36.14 -58.41 -90.08
N ILE A 682 -36.77 -57.75 -91.06
CA ILE A 682 -37.13 -56.32 -90.94
C ILE A 682 -38.12 -56.11 -89.78
N LYS A 683 -39.19 -56.91 -89.67
CA LYS A 683 -40.14 -56.84 -88.53
C LYS A 683 -39.43 -57.05 -87.19
N GLN A 684 -38.47 -57.97 -87.12
CA GLN A 684 -37.67 -58.16 -85.91
C GLN A 684 -36.84 -56.91 -85.57
N LEU A 685 -36.12 -56.33 -86.53
CA LEU A 685 -35.37 -55.08 -86.32
C LEU A 685 -36.29 -53.89 -86.00
N GLU A 686 -37.51 -53.84 -86.51
CA GLU A 686 -38.50 -52.82 -86.15
C GLU A 686 -39.06 -53.01 -84.74
N ASN A 687 -39.23 -54.26 -84.28
CA ASN A 687 -39.58 -54.59 -82.91
C ASN A 687 -38.44 -54.27 -81.93
N GLU A 688 -37.19 -54.60 -82.27
CA GLU A 688 -36.00 -54.27 -81.47
C GLU A 688 -35.79 -52.75 -81.39
N ARG A 689 -35.97 -52.03 -82.51
CA ARG A 689 -36.02 -50.55 -82.53
C ARG A 689 -37.15 -50.02 -81.64
N GLY A 690 -38.31 -50.67 -81.62
CA GLY A 690 -39.43 -50.34 -80.74
C GLY A 690 -39.09 -50.51 -79.26
N GLN A 691 -38.51 -51.65 -78.88
CA GLN A 691 -38.04 -51.92 -77.51
C GLN A 691 -36.96 -50.92 -77.07
N MET A 692 -35.99 -50.59 -77.93
CA MET A 692 -34.97 -49.60 -77.63
C MET A 692 -35.55 -48.19 -77.46
N TYR A 693 -36.59 -47.83 -78.23
CA TYR A 693 -37.29 -46.55 -78.07
C TYR A 693 -38.09 -46.49 -76.76
N GLU A 694 -38.77 -47.58 -76.38
CA GLU A 694 -39.53 -47.66 -75.14
C GLU A 694 -38.59 -47.71 -73.91
N ASN A 695 -37.45 -48.41 -73.99
CA ASN A 695 -36.40 -48.38 -72.97
C ASN A 695 -35.83 -46.96 -72.75
N LEU A 696 -35.55 -46.21 -73.83
CA LEU A 696 -35.09 -44.81 -73.75
C LEU A 696 -36.17 -43.89 -73.14
N LYS A 697 -37.45 -44.17 -73.42
CA LYS A 697 -38.60 -43.45 -72.86
C LYS A 697 -38.78 -43.78 -71.36
N GLU A 698 -38.61 -45.02 -70.93
CA GLU A 698 -38.60 -45.40 -69.51
C GLU A 698 -37.41 -44.79 -68.76
N GLN A 699 -36.21 -44.81 -69.35
CA GLN A 699 -35.02 -44.17 -68.78
C GLN A 699 -35.21 -42.65 -68.64
N ARG A 700 -35.88 -42.02 -69.62
CA ARG A 700 -36.28 -40.61 -69.53
C ARG A 700 -37.30 -40.37 -68.43
N GLN A 701 -38.36 -41.19 -68.32
CA GLN A 701 -39.34 -41.12 -67.22
C GLN A 701 -38.72 -41.38 -65.84
N LEU A 702 -37.61 -42.11 -65.75
CA LEU A 702 -36.82 -42.25 -64.52
C LEU A 702 -36.04 -40.98 -64.21
N SER A 703 -35.39 -40.38 -65.22
CA SER A 703 -34.72 -39.08 -65.10
C SER A 703 -35.68 -37.96 -64.72
N ASP A 704 -36.88 -37.93 -65.31
CA ASP A 704 -37.92 -36.94 -65.02
C ASP A 704 -38.46 -37.12 -63.58
N ARG A 705 -38.69 -38.36 -63.13
CA ARG A 705 -39.08 -38.67 -61.75
C ARG A 705 -38.01 -38.29 -60.72
N LEU A 706 -36.74 -38.57 -61.00
CA LEU A 706 -35.62 -38.14 -60.15
C LEU A 706 -35.46 -36.62 -60.14
N GLY A 707 -35.70 -35.96 -61.28
CA GLY A 707 -35.73 -34.49 -61.38
C GLY A 707 -36.82 -33.86 -60.52
N ILE A 708 -38.03 -34.42 -60.54
CA ILE A 708 -39.13 -34.01 -59.65
C ILE A 708 -38.74 -34.25 -58.19
N GLN A 709 -38.21 -35.44 -57.85
CA GLN A 709 -37.83 -35.77 -56.47
C GLN A 709 -36.70 -34.88 -55.91
N ILE A 710 -35.80 -34.40 -56.78
CA ILE A 710 -34.77 -33.39 -56.43
C ILE A 710 -35.40 -31.99 -56.29
N ALA A 711 -36.40 -31.64 -57.11
CA ALA A 711 -37.15 -30.40 -56.97
C ALA A 711 -37.96 -30.37 -55.66
N ASP A 712 -38.66 -31.46 -55.31
CA ASP A 712 -39.41 -31.62 -54.06
C ASP A 712 -38.49 -31.45 -52.83
N LEU A 713 -37.32 -32.10 -52.84
CA LEU A 713 -36.33 -31.97 -51.75
C LEU A 713 -35.73 -30.55 -51.66
N ASN A 714 -35.56 -29.86 -52.79
CA ASN A 714 -35.14 -28.46 -52.80
C ASN A 714 -36.27 -27.54 -52.30
N GLU A 715 -37.54 -27.79 -52.63
CA GLU A 715 -38.66 -27.00 -52.10
C GLU A 715 -38.88 -27.27 -50.61
N GLU A 716 -38.68 -28.50 -50.12
CA GLU A 716 -38.71 -28.83 -48.69
C GLU A 716 -37.56 -28.13 -47.92
N LEU A 717 -36.37 -28.02 -48.53
CA LEU A 717 -35.27 -27.20 -48.00
C LEU A 717 -35.62 -25.71 -47.99
N ILE A 718 -36.19 -25.18 -49.08
CA ILE A 718 -36.60 -23.77 -49.18
C ILE A 718 -37.67 -23.44 -48.13
N ARG A 719 -38.68 -24.31 -47.94
CA ARG A 719 -39.69 -24.18 -46.87
C ARG A 719 -39.03 -24.13 -45.50
N LYS A 720 -38.16 -25.09 -45.17
CA LYS A 720 -37.42 -25.10 -43.89
C LYS A 720 -36.57 -23.85 -43.66
N THR A 721 -36.07 -23.20 -44.71
CA THR A 721 -35.40 -21.88 -44.57
C THR A 721 -36.36 -20.69 -44.51
N ALA A 722 -37.52 -20.75 -45.15
CA ALA A 722 -38.54 -19.69 -45.12
C ALA A 722 -39.29 -19.64 -43.77
N ASP A 723 -39.60 -20.82 -43.21
CA ASP A 723 -40.18 -20.98 -41.85
C ASP A 723 -39.27 -20.39 -40.76
N CYS A 724 -37.99 -20.14 -41.05
CA CYS A 724 -37.04 -19.48 -40.15
C CYS A 724 -36.97 -17.94 -40.29
N GLN A 725 -37.69 -17.32 -41.24
CA GLN A 725 -37.60 -15.87 -41.51
C GLN A 725 -38.93 -15.13 -41.74
N SER A 726 -40.08 -15.81 -41.79
CA SER A 726 -41.39 -15.12 -41.91
C SER A 726 -42.49 -15.72 -41.03
N SER A 727 -42.59 -15.22 -39.79
CA SER A 727 -43.80 -15.33 -38.94
C SER A 727 -43.76 -14.29 -37.82
N ASP A 728 -44.06 -13.04 -38.16
CA ASP A 728 -44.51 -12.06 -37.16
C ASP A 728 -46.04 -12.08 -37.14
N SER A 729 -46.62 -12.14 -35.94
CA SER A 729 -48.04 -11.93 -35.65
C SER A 729 -49.06 -12.86 -36.32
N GLU A 730 -49.25 -14.07 -35.78
CA GLU A 730 -50.62 -14.52 -35.43
C GLU A 730 -50.65 -15.53 -34.26
N HIS A 731 -50.97 -15.02 -33.05
CA HIS A 731 -51.50 -15.74 -31.88
C HIS A 731 -50.99 -17.14 -31.51
N GLN A 732 -49.66 -17.38 -31.49
CA GLN A 732 -49.14 -18.43 -30.62
C GLN A 732 -49.29 -17.99 -29.15
N THR A 733 -50.22 -18.61 -28.42
CA THR A 733 -50.42 -18.33 -26.99
C THR A 733 -49.24 -18.90 -26.19
N ILE A 734 -48.25 -18.05 -25.94
CA ILE A 734 -47.11 -18.29 -25.04
C ILE A 734 -47.64 -18.96 -23.77
N SER A 735 -47.07 -20.10 -23.36
CA SER A 735 -47.56 -20.80 -22.19
C SER A 735 -47.38 -19.95 -20.94
N ARG A 736 -48.22 -20.18 -19.92
CA ARG A 736 -48.14 -19.37 -18.69
C ARG A 736 -46.77 -19.51 -18.00
N SER A 737 -46.04 -20.60 -18.23
CA SER A 737 -44.66 -20.75 -17.76
C SER A 737 -43.70 -19.88 -18.57
N GLU A 738 -43.68 -20.05 -19.89
CA GLU A 738 -42.84 -19.26 -20.82
C GLU A 738 -43.03 -17.74 -20.64
N TYR A 739 -44.27 -17.27 -20.44
CA TYR A 739 -44.55 -15.86 -20.20
C TYR A 739 -43.99 -15.37 -18.84
N ILE A 740 -44.04 -16.20 -17.80
CA ILE A 740 -43.45 -15.88 -16.49
C ILE A 740 -41.92 -15.91 -16.59
N GLU A 741 -41.34 -16.90 -17.25
CA GLU A 741 -39.89 -17.04 -17.44
C GLU A 741 -39.31 -15.88 -18.27
N LEU A 742 -39.95 -15.53 -19.40
CA LEU A 742 -39.59 -14.37 -20.21
C LEU A 742 -39.78 -13.05 -19.45
N ARG A 743 -40.84 -12.93 -18.66
CA ARG A 743 -41.07 -11.75 -17.79
C ARG A 743 -39.99 -11.63 -16.73
N THR A 744 -39.66 -12.70 -16.01
CA THR A 744 -38.61 -12.68 -14.98
C THR A 744 -37.23 -12.43 -15.60
N ALA A 745 -36.94 -12.99 -16.78
CA ALA A 745 -35.73 -12.66 -17.52
C ALA A 745 -35.68 -11.16 -17.88
N MET A 746 -36.80 -10.58 -18.33
CA MET A 746 -36.88 -9.15 -18.67
C MET A 746 -36.83 -8.24 -17.43
N GLU A 747 -37.43 -8.63 -16.30
CA GLU A 747 -37.32 -7.95 -15.01
C GLU A 747 -35.88 -7.99 -14.49
N MET A 748 -35.18 -9.14 -14.57
CA MET A 748 -33.76 -9.26 -14.22
C MET A 748 -32.83 -8.47 -15.17
N ILE A 749 -33.18 -8.34 -16.45
CA ILE A 749 -32.45 -7.50 -17.41
C ILE A 749 -32.68 -6.02 -17.06
N GLN A 750 -33.92 -5.62 -16.77
CA GLN A 750 -34.26 -4.25 -16.37
C GLN A 750 -33.56 -3.86 -15.07
N GLU A 751 -33.55 -4.72 -14.05
CA GLU A 751 -32.87 -4.49 -12.78
C GLU A 751 -31.36 -4.33 -12.97
N LYS A 752 -30.72 -5.21 -13.76
CA LYS A 752 -29.30 -5.06 -14.13
C LYS A 752 -29.02 -3.77 -14.89
N TYR A 753 -29.87 -3.41 -15.84
CA TYR A 753 -29.69 -2.19 -16.64
C TYR A 753 -29.86 -0.92 -15.78
N MET A 754 -30.81 -0.95 -14.84
CA MET A 754 -31.02 0.12 -13.86
C MET A 754 -29.82 0.26 -12.91
N HIS A 755 -29.32 -0.86 -12.38
CA HIS A 755 -28.14 -0.86 -11.51
C HIS A 755 -26.89 -0.37 -12.25
N VAL A 756 -26.62 -0.85 -13.47
CA VAL A 756 -25.48 -0.38 -14.30
C VAL A 756 -25.62 1.10 -14.69
N MET A 757 -26.84 1.60 -14.93
CA MET A 757 -27.08 3.03 -15.17
C MET A 757 -26.86 3.87 -13.90
N GLN A 758 -27.22 3.34 -12.73
CA GLN A 758 -27.01 4.01 -11.45
C GLN A 758 -25.54 4.01 -11.04
N ASP A 759 -24.83 2.89 -11.19
CA ASP A 759 -23.37 2.79 -11.03
C ASP A 759 -22.65 3.76 -11.98
N LYS A 760 -23.12 3.86 -13.23
CA LYS A 760 -22.57 4.80 -14.20
C LYS A 760 -22.82 6.27 -13.83
N ALA A 761 -23.99 6.59 -13.26
CA ALA A 761 -24.27 7.93 -12.75
C ALA A 761 -23.35 8.25 -11.56
N GLU A 762 -23.24 7.35 -10.58
CA GLU A 762 -22.31 7.51 -9.45
C GLU A 762 -20.85 7.63 -9.89
N LEU A 763 -20.42 6.91 -10.93
CA LEU A 763 -19.09 7.01 -11.50
C LEU A 763 -18.87 8.33 -12.25
N SER A 764 -19.93 8.91 -12.86
CA SER A 764 -19.89 10.26 -13.43
C SER A 764 -19.76 11.30 -12.33
N ASP A 765 -20.60 11.25 -11.29
CA ASP A 765 -20.54 12.18 -10.16
C ASP A 765 -19.15 12.14 -9.46
N LYS A 766 -18.54 10.94 -9.38
CA LYS A 766 -17.18 10.75 -8.85
C LYS A 766 -16.09 11.26 -9.81
N ALA A 767 -16.29 11.18 -11.13
CA ALA A 767 -15.39 11.77 -12.11
C ALA A 767 -15.43 13.30 -12.04
N ASP A 768 -16.61 13.91 -12.04
CA ASP A 768 -16.81 15.36 -11.92
C ASP A 768 -16.18 15.92 -10.61
N GLN A 769 -16.33 15.18 -9.50
CA GLN A 769 -15.66 15.51 -8.23
C GLN A 769 -14.13 15.42 -8.31
N LEU A 770 -13.59 14.46 -9.05
CA LEU A 770 -12.14 14.33 -9.27
C LEU A 770 -11.61 15.40 -10.22
N GLU A 771 -12.34 15.78 -11.27
CA GLU A 771 -11.98 16.91 -12.14
C GLU A 771 -11.96 18.24 -11.37
N HIS A 772 -12.95 18.49 -10.52
CA HIS A 772 -12.94 19.64 -9.61
C HIS A 772 -11.75 19.63 -8.64
N LEU A 773 -11.39 18.47 -8.08
CA LEU A 773 -10.21 18.35 -7.21
C LEU A 773 -8.90 18.57 -7.98
N VAL A 774 -8.78 18.06 -9.22
CA VAL A 774 -7.62 18.29 -10.08
C VAL A 774 -7.48 19.77 -10.44
N LEU A 775 -8.58 20.47 -10.76
CA LEU A 775 -8.57 21.91 -10.99
C LEU A 775 -8.13 22.70 -9.75
N GLN A 776 -8.59 22.32 -8.56
CA GLN A 776 -8.13 22.94 -7.32
C GLN A 776 -6.63 22.69 -7.07
N LEU A 777 -6.18 21.44 -7.19
CA LEU A 777 -4.76 21.07 -7.01
C LEU A 777 -3.85 21.73 -8.05
N GLN A 778 -4.35 21.99 -9.26
CA GLN A 778 -3.63 22.77 -10.27
C GLN A 778 -3.47 24.24 -9.81
N GLY A 779 -4.55 24.90 -9.36
CA GLY A 779 -4.46 26.27 -8.84
C GLY A 779 -3.57 26.40 -7.59
N GLU A 780 -3.60 25.42 -6.70
CA GLU A 780 -2.66 25.32 -5.57
C GLU A 780 -1.21 25.14 -6.05
N SER A 781 -0.98 24.31 -7.08
CA SER A 781 0.35 24.10 -7.68
C SER A 781 0.89 25.34 -8.40
N GLU A 782 0.04 26.08 -9.10
CA GLU A 782 0.37 27.37 -9.73
C GLU A 782 0.77 28.41 -8.66
N THR A 783 0.00 28.49 -7.56
CA THR A 783 0.31 29.35 -6.40
C THR A 783 1.65 28.97 -5.74
N ILE A 784 1.96 27.68 -5.63
CA ILE A 784 3.27 27.20 -5.14
C ILE A 784 4.39 27.59 -6.12
N GLY A 785 4.13 27.55 -7.43
CA GLY A 785 5.05 28.04 -8.46
C GLY A 785 5.37 29.54 -8.36
N GLU A 786 4.36 30.37 -8.06
CA GLU A 786 4.57 31.79 -7.75
C GLU A 786 5.43 31.98 -6.49
N TYR A 787 5.17 31.22 -5.41
CA TYR A 787 5.95 31.32 -4.18
C TYR A 787 7.41 30.90 -4.37
N ILE A 788 7.66 29.82 -5.14
CA ILE A 788 9.01 29.39 -5.53
C ILE A 788 9.73 30.49 -6.34
N SER A 789 9.01 31.13 -7.27
CA SER A 789 9.55 32.23 -8.09
C SER A 789 9.90 33.46 -7.25
N LEU A 790 9.02 33.85 -6.30
CA LEU A 790 9.27 34.92 -5.34
C LEU A 790 10.45 34.59 -4.42
N TYR A 791 10.57 33.35 -3.94
CA TYR A 791 11.69 32.91 -3.11
C TYR A 791 13.03 32.98 -3.87
N HIS A 792 13.07 32.51 -5.13
CA HIS A 792 14.25 32.65 -5.98
C HIS A 792 14.61 34.12 -6.22
N HIS A 793 13.64 35.00 -6.46
CA HIS A 793 13.88 36.43 -6.63
C HIS A 793 14.42 37.08 -5.35
N GLN A 794 13.82 36.79 -4.19
CA GLN A 794 14.28 37.27 -2.88
C GLN A 794 15.70 36.78 -2.56
N ARG A 795 16.01 35.51 -2.86
CA ARG A 795 17.33 34.93 -2.64
C ARG A 795 18.40 35.50 -3.58
N ALA A 796 18.04 35.80 -4.83
CA ALA A 796 18.92 36.52 -5.76
C ALA A 796 19.19 37.97 -5.29
N LEU A 797 18.18 38.68 -4.80
CA LEU A 797 18.34 40.03 -4.21
C LEU A 797 19.19 40.02 -2.94
N LEU A 798 19.13 38.97 -2.13
CA LEU A 798 20.01 38.78 -0.97
C LEU A 798 21.46 38.53 -1.41
N GLN A 799 21.70 37.62 -2.35
CA GLN A 799 23.04 37.36 -2.92
C GLN A 799 23.63 38.59 -3.61
N GLN A 800 22.82 39.41 -4.28
CA GLN A 800 23.28 40.68 -4.85
C GLN A 800 23.74 41.66 -3.78
N ARG A 801 23.00 41.78 -2.67
CA ARG A 801 23.35 42.65 -1.54
C ARG A 801 24.59 42.14 -0.79
N GLU A 802 24.74 40.83 -0.69
CA GLU A 802 25.92 40.16 -0.13
C GLU A 802 27.16 40.37 -1.00
N SER A 803 27.04 40.23 -2.33
CA SER A 803 28.10 40.59 -3.28
C SER A 803 28.53 42.04 -3.10
N GLN A 804 27.59 42.99 -3.15
CA GLN A 804 27.88 44.42 -2.97
C GLN A 804 28.61 44.73 -1.64
N LYS A 805 28.25 44.03 -0.55
CA LYS A 805 28.95 44.15 0.73
C LYS A 805 30.38 43.59 0.65
N ASN A 806 30.56 42.44 0.01
CA ASN A 806 31.86 41.79 -0.15
C ASN A 806 32.79 42.58 -1.09
N ASP A 807 32.24 43.16 -2.17
CA ASP A 807 32.94 44.05 -3.09
C ASP A 807 33.44 45.32 -2.35
N TYR A 808 32.60 45.90 -1.47
CA TYR A 808 32.99 47.03 -0.63
C TYR A 808 34.04 46.67 0.44
N ILE A 809 33.95 45.48 1.06
CA ILE A 809 34.97 44.97 1.99
C ILE A 809 36.31 44.74 1.25
N ALA A 810 36.28 44.20 0.03
CA ALA A 810 37.47 44.02 -0.78
C ALA A 810 38.13 45.36 -1.17
N GLN A 811 37.32 46.39 -1.46
CA GLN A 811 37.83 47.75 -1.67
C GLN A 811 38.50 48.31 -0.40
N LEU A 812 37.83 48.24 0.76
CA LEU A 812 38.40 48.68 2.04
C LEU A 812 39.70 47.94 2.41
N ALA A 813 39.79 46.65 2.09
CA ALA A 813 41.01 45.88 2.29
C ALA A 813 42.18 46.39 1.41
N GLY A 814 41.91 46.66 0.13
CA GLY A 814 42.91 47.24 -0.79
C GLY A 814 43.30 48.69 -0.46
N ASP A 815 42.37 49.49 0.07
CA ASP A 815 42.68 50.85 0.54
C ASP A 815 43.51 50.81 1.85
N ARG A 816 43.26 49.83 2.73
CA ARG A 816 44.11 49.55 3.90
C ARG A 816 45.51 49.07 3.50
N GLU A 817 45.62 48.16 2.53
CA GLU A 817 46.92 47.68 2.02
C GLU A 817 47.76 48.84 1.46
N GLN A 818 47.16 49.68 0.59
CA GLN A 818 47.79 50.91 0.09
C GLN A 818 48.16 51.91 1.19
N LEU A 819 47.42 51.98 2.29
CA LEU A 819 47.76 52.82 3.43
C LEU A 819 48.94 52.24 4.21
N GLN A 820 49.00 50.92 4.40
CA GLN A 820 50.13 50.24 5.04
C GLN A 820 51.43 50.38 4.21
N ASP A 821 51.35 50.27 2.88
CA ASP A 821 52.47 50.52 1.97
C ASP A 821 53.00 51.97 2.12
N LYS A 822 52.12 52.97 2.07
CA LYS A 822 52.49 54.39 2.25
C LYS A 822 53.06 54.67 3.65
N LEU A 823 52.58 53.97 4.68
CA LEU A 823 53.13 54.05 6.03
C LEU A 823 54.54 53.44 6.08
N GLY A 824 54.78 52.34 5.38
CA GLY A 824 56.11 51.73 5.20
C GLY A 824 57.07 52.63 4.42
N GLU A 825 56.62 53.28 3.36
CA GLU A 825 57.39 54.28 2.61
C GLU A 825 57.76 55.47 3.51
N LEU A 826 56.81 56.01 4.28
CA LEU A 826 57.05 57.09 5.24
C LEU A 826 58.01 56.65 6.36
N GLN A 827 57.86 55.45 6.91
CA GLN A 827 58.73 54.91 7.94
C GLN A 827 60.17 54.72 7.43
N ALA A 828 60.33 54.23 6.19
CA ALA A 828 61.63 54.15 5.53
C ALA A 828 62.25 55.55 5.33
N LEU A 829 61.46 56.55 4.93
CA LEU A 829 61.92 57.94 4.80
C LEU A 829 62.34 58.54 6.15
N VAL A 830 61.61 58.25 7.23
CA VAL A 830 61.93 58.69 8.60
C VAL A 830 63.21 58.02 9.10
N MET A 831 63.38 56.71 8.89
CA MET A 831 64.61 56.00 9.22
C MET A 831 65.82 56.51 8.42
N GLN A 832 65.64 56.86 7.14
CA GLN A 832 66.68 57.53 6.35
C GLN A 832 67.04 58.90 6.93
N LEU A 833 66.05 59.75 7.23
CA LEU A 833 66.27 61.09 7.81
C LEU A 833 66.91 61.06 9.20
N LEU A 834 66.59 60.05 10.03
CA LEU A 834 67.24 59.81 11.33
C LEU A 834 68.70 59.37 11.15
N GLY A 835 68.98 58.56 10.12
CA GLY A 835 70.34 58.16 9.74
C GLY A 835 71.18 59.33 9.23
N GLU A 836 70.64 60.13 8.32
CA GLU A 836 71.27 61.36 7.80
C GLU A 836 71.53 62.41 8.89
N ARG A 837 70.76 62.39 9.99
CA ARG A 837 70.97 63.22 11.19
C ARG A 837 71.90 62.59 12.26
N ASN A 838 72.41 61.38 12.07
CA ASN A 838 73.14 60.59 13.09
C ASN A 838 72.36 60.28 14.38
N MET A 839 71.04 60.47 14.41
CA MET A 839 70.20 60.30 15.62
C MET A 839 69.84 58.83 15.93
N LEU A 840 70.28 57.87 15.09
CA LEU A 840 70.02 56.44 15.33
C LEU A 840 70.64 55.91 16.64
N HIS A 841 71.76 56.48 17.10
CA HIS A 841 72.44 55.98 18.30
C HIS A 841 71.57 56.14 19.56
N SER A 842 70.93 57.30 19.75
CA SER A 842 70.02 57.52 20.89
C SER A 842 68.78 56.63 20.87
N TYR A 843 68.28 56.23 19.69
CA TYR A 843 67.11 55.34 19.58
C TYR A 843 67.46 53.86 19.80
N SER A 844 68.74 53.50 19.66
CA SER A 844 69.23 52.13 19.82
C SER A 844 69.59 51.78 21.27
N GLU A 845 69.83 52.77 22.15
CA GLU A 845 70.17 52.50 23.55
C GLU A 845 68.91 52.24 24.41
N GLU A 846 67.81 52.96 24.20
CA GLU A 846 66.55 52.76 24.95
C GLU A 846 65.77 51.50 24.52
N SER A 847 65.98 51.00 23.30
CA SER A 847 65.29 49.82 22.77
C SER A 847 65.96 48.47 23.13
N HIS A 848 67.11 48.49 23.81
CA HIS A 848 67.93 47.30 24.03
C HIS A 848 67.56 46.46 25.29
N PHE A 849 66.34 46.58 25.81
CA PHE A 849 65.90 45.91 27.05
C PHE A 849 64.76 44.88 26.90
N THR A 850 64.66 44.15 25.78
CA THR A 850 64.19 42.74 25.84
C THR A 850 64.53 41.88 24.61
N LEU A 851 64.77 40.60 24.88
CA LEU A 851 64.74 39.43 23.97
C LEU A 851 65.87 39.26 22.94
N THR A 852 66.11 37.98 22.61
CA THR A 852 67.26 37.44 21.87
C THR A 852 66.86 36.92 20.48
N PRO A 853 67.81 36.73 19.54
CA PRO A 853 67.52 36.67 18.11
C PRO A 853 67.13 35.28 17.59
N GLY A 854 66.40 35.21 16.46
CA GLY A 854 65.93 33.93 15.92
C GLY A 854 65.37 33.84 14.49
N LEU A 855 65.46 34.87 13.63
CA LEU A 855 65.10 34.73 12.21
C LEU A 855 66.07 35.47 11.29
N GLN A 856 66.48 34.81 10.20
CA GLN A 856 67.34 35.36 9.17
C GLN A 856 67.01 34.77 7.80
N GLN A 857 66.65 35.63 6.84
CA GLN A 857 66.85 35.47 5.37
C GLN A 857 66.05 34.36 4.62
N GLN A 858 65.67 34.51 3.33
CA GLN A 858 65.77 35.65 2.39
C GLN A 858 64.75 35.56 1.23
N GLU A 859 64.47 36.71 0.59
CA GLU A 859 63.99 36.98 -0.80
C GLU A 859 63.01 36.02 -1.53
N ARG A 860 61.87 36.45 -2.11
CA ARG A 860 61.52 37.61 -2.98
C ARG A 860 62.01 37.50 -4.44
N LYS A 861 61.12 37.03 -5.35
CA LYS A 861 60.75 37.71 -6.63
C LYS A 861 59.73 36.95 -7.48
N GLU A 862 58.99 37.69 -8.31
CA GLU A 862 57.93 37.19 -9.20
C GLU A 862 58.45 36.65 -10.55
N HIS A 863 57.61 35.90 -11.29
CA HIS A 863 57.30 36.23 -12.69
C HIS A 863 56.03 35.49 -13.20
N HIS A 864 55.39 36.04 -14.24
CA HIS A 864 54.12 35.56 -14.81
C HIS A 864 54.22 34.31 -15.71
N SER A 865 53.10 33.58 -15.81
CA SER A 865 52.29 33.38 -17.05
C SER A 865 51.87 31.94 -17.44
N HIS A 866 50.58 31.81 -17.76
CA HIS A 866 49.95 30.94 -18.77
C HIS A 866 50.44 29.49 -19.01
N LEU A 867 49.64 28.48 -18.59
CA LEU A 867 48.74 27.70 -19.49
C LEU A 867 47.99 26.56 -18.78
N ARG A 868 46.87 26.12 -19.39
CA ARG A 868 46.08 24.88 -19.13
C ARG A 868 46.32 23.93 -20.34
N PRO A 869 45.89 22.64 -20.37
CA PRO A 869 45.29 21.79 -19.33
C PRO A 869 45.85 20.33 -19.25
N ALA A 870 45.35 19.54 -18.28
CA ALA A 870 44.67 18.22 -18.48
C ALA A 870 44.99 17.15 -17.40
N ASN A 871 43.95 16.32 -17.11
CA ASN A 871 43.95 14.95 -16.54
C ASN A 871 44.78 14.61 -15.29
N GLY A 872 44.12 14.02 -14.27
CA GLY A 872 44.80 13.17 -13.28
C GLY A 872 44.04 12.95 -11.97
N VAL A 873 43.28 11.85 -11.89
CA VAL A 873 42.90 11.08 -10.67
C VAL A 873 42.64 11.86 -9.37
N ALA A 874 41.37 11.90 -8.94
CA ALA A 874 41.03 12.26 -7.56
C ALA A 874 41.42 11.12 -6.60
N SER A 875 42.08 11.45 -5.49
CA SER A 875 42.34 10.56 -4.35
C SER A 875 42.20 11.34 -3.05
N SER A 876 40.98 11.44 -2.54
CA SER A 876 40.68 12.22 -1.33
C SER A 876 41.00 11.44 -0.06
N ARG A 877 42.01 11.87 0.70
CA ARG A 877 42.20 11.54 2.12
C ARG A 877 42.74 12.73 2.89
N GLU A 878 42.09 12.98 4.02
CA GLU A 878 42.67 13.38 5.31
C GLU A 878 43.75 14.48 5.32
N SER A 879 43.37 15.68 5.72
CA SER A 879 44.22 16.60 6.49
C SER A 879 43.32 17.52 7.32
N ASP A 880 43.39 17.40 8.64
CA ASP A 880 42.68 18.27 9.58
C ASP A 880 43.19 19.72 9.49
N TRP A 881 42.30 20.68 9.77
CA TRP A 881 42.69 22.07 10.04
C TRP A 881 42.59 22.34 11.55
N PRO A 882 43.63 22.90 12.19
CA PRO A 882 43.69 23.05 13.63
C PRO A 882 42.87 24.23 14.16
N ASP A 883 42.56 24.15 15.45
CA ASP A 883 41.95 25.18 16.29
C ASP A 883 42.78 26.47 16.34
N TYR A 884 42.14 27.63 16.52
CA TYR A 884 42.84 28.90 16.78
C TYR A 884 42.09 29.74 17.80
N THR A 885 42.71 29.93 18.97
CA THR A 885 42.14 30.64 20.10
C THR A 885 42.61 32.09 20.16
N SER A 886 41.66 33.03 20.28
CA SER A 886 41.73 34.35 20.94
C SER A 886 42.94 35.27 20.66
N SER A 887 42.68 36.52 20.26
CA SER A 887 42.90 37.74 21.09
C SER A 887 42.70 39.04 20.29
N GLU A 888 41.49 39.63 20.36
CA GLU A 888 41.09 40.85 19.64
C GLU A 888 40.01 41.60 20.48
N SER A 889 39.90 42.93 20.58
CA SER A 889 40.90 44.03 20.59
C SER A 889 40.18 45.37 20.84
N ASP A 890 40.55 46.15 21.86
CA ASP A 890 39.94 47.48 22.14
C ASP A 890 40.57 48.61 21.30
N THR A 891 39.76 49.59 20.86
CA THR A 891 39.90 51.06 21.09
C THR A 891 38.98 51.92 20.20
N ASP A 892 38.76 53.17 20.64
CA ASP A 892 37.66 54.08 20.28
C ASP A 892 37.72 54.78 18.91
N SER A 893 36.59 55.39 18.54
CA SER A 893 36.56 56.79 18.07
C SER A 893 35.14 57.38 18.19
N GLU A 894 34.99 58.45 18.98
CA GLU A 894 33.78 59.29 19.02
C GLU A 894 33.67 60.19 17.77
N VAL A 895 32.44 60.59 17.39
CA VAL A 895 32.15 61.81 16.61
C VAL A 895 30.75 62.35 16.98
N GLU A 896 30.69 63.58 17.48
CA GLU A 896 29.48 64.40 17.71
C GLU A 896 29.82 65.90 17.48
N PRO A 897 28.88 66.88 17.53
CA PRO A 897 27.51 66.89 17.00
C PRO A 897 27.14 68.21 16.26
N ILE A 898 26.07 68.26 15.45
CA ILE A 898 25.45 69.55 15.00
C ILE A 898 23.90 69.55 15.02
N VAL A 899 23.37 70.16 16.09
CA VAL A 899 22.28 71.18 16.18
C VAL A 899 20.87 70.94 15.59
N GLY A 900 19.86 71.05 16.48
CA GLY A 900 18.47 71.50 16.21
C GLY A 900 17.42 70.63 16.92
N GLY A 901 16.59 71.08 17.88
CA GLY A 901 16.09 72.42 18.25
C GLY A 901 14.60 72.54 17.84
N GLN A 902 13.61 72.85 18.69
CA GLN A 902 13.59 73.44 20.05
C GLN A 902 12.42 72.89 20.92
N GLN A 903 12.56 73.00 22.25
CA GLN A 903 11.61 73.49 23.30
C GLN A 903 10.08 73.33 23.06
N GLY A 904 9.23 72.94 24.01
CA GLY A 904 9.30 72.72 25.47
C GLY A 904 7.87 72.90 26.07
N PRO A 905 7.65 73.20 27.37
CA PRO A 905 8.49 73.01 28.56
C PRO A 905 7.72 72.47 29.81
N ALA A 906 8.44 72.17 30.90
CA ALA A 906 8.03 72.36 32.33
C ALA A 906 6.82 71.54 32.90
N THR A 907 6.75 71.13 34.18
CA THR A 907 7.65 71.15 35.38
C THR A 907 7.20 70.02 36.37
N PRO A 908 7.92 69.71 37.47
CA PRO A 908 7.90 68.38 38.10
C PRO A 908 6.97 68.25 39.32
N ASP A 909 7.00 67.08 39.98
CA ASP A 909 7.18 67.06 41.44
C ASP A 909 7.92 65.80 41.95
N LEU A 910 8.23 65.78 43.26
CA LEU A 910 9.25 64.95 43.92
C LEU A 910 8.74 63.70 44.68
N HIS A 911 9.70 62.99 45.29
CA HIS A 911 9.64 62.11 46.47
C HIS A 911 9.35 60.59 46.36
N LEU A 912 10.47 59.84 46.40
CA LEU A 912 10.89 59.00 47.54
C LEU A 912 9.98 57.84 48.03
N SER A 913 10.47 56.59 47.92
CA SER A 913 10.58 55.56 49.01
C SER A 913 10.61 54.12 48.50
N SER A 914 11.24 53.23 49.27
CA SER A 914 11.37 51.78 49.05
C SER A 914 11.24 51.06 50.42
N PRO A 915 11.33 49.72 50.55
CA PRO A 915 10.95 48.65 49.62
C PRO A 915 9.85 47.67 50.19
N PRO A 916 10.09 46.39 50.61
CA PRO A 916 9.37 45.25 50.01
C PRO A 916 8.68 44.31 51.06
N VAL A 917 8.66 42.98 50.79
CA VAL A 917 8.18 41.85 51.62
C VAL A 917 6.66 41.57 51.50
N SER A 918 6.13 40.34 51.28
CA SER A 918 6.67 39.05 50.80
C SER A 918 5.53 38.07 50.45
N LEU A 919 5.87 36.91 49.84
CA LEU A 919 5.40 35.51 50.07
C LEU A 919 4.03 35.25 50.78
N GLN A 920 3.21 34.24 50.45
CA GLN A 920 3.27 33.15 49.44
C GLN A 920 1.91 32.38 49.39
N ASP A 921 1.75 31.45 48.42
CA ASP A 921 0.77 30.36 48.23
C ASP A 921 -0.14 29.96 49.43
N GLY A 922 -1.44 29.64 49.16
CA GLY A 922 -2.43 29.28 50.20
C GLY A 922 -3.28 28.02 49.93
N ALA A 923 -4.19 28.09 48.95
CA ALA A 923 -5.11 27.02 48.49
C ALA A 923 -6.31 26.60 49.39
N LEU A 924 -7.40 26.19 48.69
CA LEU A 924 -8.62 25.48 49.14
C LEU A 924 -9.61 26.23 50.08
N SER A 925 -10.93 25.96 50.08
CA SER A 925 -11.90 25.47 49.06
C SER A 925 -13.33 25.47 49.67
N ILE A 926 -14.37 25.21 48.86
CA ILE A 926 -15.76 24.78 49.21
C ILE A 926 -16.80 25.89 49.51
N ASN A 927 -17.74 26.03 48.54
CA ASN A 927 -19.23 26.12 48.60
C ASN A 927 -19.95 26.87 49.76
N SER A 928 -21.12 27.51 49.58
CA SER A 928 -22.19 27.25 48.59
C SER A 928 -23.21 28.41 48.37
N VAL A 929 -23.62 28.63 47.10
CA VAL A 929 -25.02 28.77 46.58
C VAL A 929 -25.93 29.93 47.07
N VAL A 930 -26.94 30.29 46.24
CA VAL A 930 -28.22 31.05 46.50
C VAL A 930 -28.31 32.52 45.99
N LYS A 931 -28.98 32.70 44.80
CA LYS A 931 -29.96 33.76 44.39
C LYS A 931 -29.59 35.28 44.49
N GLU A 932 -30.27 36.28 43.92
CA GLU A 932 -31.17 36.47 42.73
C GLU A 932 -31.32 37.99 42.42
N ASN A 933 -31.45 38.36 41.13
CA ASN A 933 -32.16 39.54 40.57
C ASN A 933 -31.75 41.00 40.92
N GLY A 934 -32.03 41.92 39.97
CA GLY A 934 -31.78 43.38 40.02
C GLY A 934 -30.68 43.84 39.03
N HIS A 935 -30.93 44.31 37.80
CA HIS A 935 -32.04 45.02 37.14
C HIS A 935 -32.06 46.55 37.37
N SER A 936 -32.31 47.32 36.30
CA SER A 936 -32.24 48.81 36.16
C SER A 936 -30.81 49.42 36.13
N ASP A 937 -30.52 50.55 35.44
CA ASP A 937 -31.27 51.29 34.41
C ASP A 937 -30.35 52.21 33.54
N ALA A 938 -30.92 52.81 32.48
CA ALA A 938 -30.39 53.91 31.63
C ALA A 938 -29.08 53.66 30.84
N GLY A 939 -28.81 54.31 29.69
CA GLY A 939 -29.54 55.36 28.95
C GLY A 939 -28.52 56.40 28.44
N SER A 940 -28.06 56.37 27.17
CA SER A 940 -28.73 56.77 25.91
C SER A 940 -28.60 58.29 25.62
N VAL A 941 -28.64 58.69 24.33
CA VAL A 941 -28.65 60.10 23.81
C VAL A 941 -27.29 60.82 23.97
N ASP A 942 -26.68 61.51 22.99
CA ASP A 942 -26.91 61.74 21.53
C ASP A 942 -25.51 61.90 20.84
N GLN A 943 -25.27 61.58 19.54
CA GLN A 943 -25.74 62.25 18.31
C GLN A 943 -25.18 63.70 18.19
N LEU A 944 -24.24 64.02 17.30
CA LEU A 944 -24.42 64.58 15.93
C LEU A 944 -23.03 65.14 15.47
N GLN A 945 -22.62 65.35 14.20
CA GLN A 945 -23.22 65.15 12.85
C GLN A 945 -22.25 65.58 11.70
N GLN A 946 -22.52 65.16 10.44
CA GLN A 946 -21.93 65.63 9.14
C GLN A 946 -20.43 65.29 8.89
N HIS A 947 -19.88 65.14 7.67
CA HIS A 947 -20.37 65.15 6.26
C HIS A 947 -19.31 64.41 5.36
N HIS A 948 -19.49 64.03 4.08
CA HIS A 948 -20.66 64.01 3.18
C HIS A 948 -20.67 62.87 2.13
N HIS A 949 -19.66 62.76 1.25
CA HIS A 949 -19.82 62.11 -0.07
C HIS A 949 -19.53 60.59 -0.07
N HIS A 950 -20.33 59.64 -0.59
CA HIS A 950 -21.49 59.59 -1.52
C HIS A 950 -21.16 59.36 -3.00
N TYR A 951 -21.32 58.12 -3.47
CA TYR A 951 -21.84 57.80 -4.81
C TYR A 951 -22.68 56.50 -4.82
N HIS A 952 -23.54 56.39 -5.83
CA HIS A 952 -24.63 55.40 -5.99
C HIS A 952 -24.14 53.96 -6.26
N ARG A 953 -24.82 52.86 -5.89
CA ARG A 953 -26.27 52.48 -5.78
C ARG A 953 -26.85 51.85 -7.06
N GLN A 954 -26.99 50.53 -7.07
CA GLN A 954 -28.12 49.84 -7.71
C GLN A 954 -28.57 48.63 -6.85
N ARG A 955 -29.84 48.25 -6.95
CA ARG A 955 -30.56 47.38 -6.00
C ARG A 955 -31.74 46.72 -6.70
N HIS A 956 -31.95 45.42 -6.53
CA HIS A 956 -33.25 44.77 -6.77
C HIS A 956 -33.54 43.71 -5.69
N HIS A 957 -34.82 43.66 -5.27
CA HIS A 957 -35.47 42.69 -4.37
C HIS A 957 -36.38 41.77 -5.23
N SER A 958 -37.01 40.66 -4.81
CA SER A 958 -37.10 39.81 -3.59
C SER A 958 -37.53 38.38 -4.06
N HIS A 959 -37.65 37.27 -3.32
CA HIS A 959 -38.21 36.92 -1.98
C HIS A 959 -37.47 35.67 -1.42
N SER A 960 -37.53 35.23 -0.15
CA SER A 960 -38.49 35.31 0.98
C SER A 960 -39.55 34.18 1.05
N ASN A 961 -39.23 33.05 1.72
CA ASN A 961 -39.85 32.63 3.00
C ASN A 961 -39.40 31.23 3.50
N HIS A 962 -39.64 30.96 4.80
CA HIS A 962 -39.43 29.71 5.57
C HIS A 962 -37.95 29.28 5.77
N GLU A 963 -37.39 29.32 7.00
CA GLU A 963 -37.60 28.45 8.19
C GLU A 963 -36.81 27.13 8.09
N ALA A 964 -36.10 26.65 9.12
CA ALA A 964 -35.72 27.22 10.43
C ALA A 964 -34.49 26.46 11.00
N GLU A 965 -34.08 26.80 12.24
CA GLU A 965 -33.16 26.03 13.11
C GLU A 965 -31.72 25.76 12.62
N HIS A 966 -30.72 26.43 13.23
CA HIS A 966 -29.91 25.77 14.28
C HIS A 966 -29.03 26.77 15.05
N ALA A 967 -28.44 26.29 16.15
CA ALA A 967 -27.84 27.10 17.22
C ALA A 967 -26.42 27.64 16.95
N VAL A 968 -26.06 28.69 17.70
CA VAL A 968 -24.75 29.35 17.73
C VAL A 968 -23.84 28.73 18.79
N MET A 969 -22.59 28.36 18.45
CA MET A 969 -21.40 28.87 19.16
C MET A 969 -20.02 28.50 18.56
N THR A 970 -19.09 29.45 18.70
CA THR A 970 -17.62 29.33 18.82
C THR A 970 -16.80 28.46 17.84
N ARG A 971 -15.95 29.14 17.05
CA ARG A 971 -14.67 28.58 16.53
C ARG A 971 -13.69 28.28 17.67
N PRO A 972 -12.71 27.40 17.44
CA PRO A 972 -11.33 27.90 17.38
C PRO A 972 -10.61 27.59 16.05
N THR A 973 -9.44 28.18 15.89
CA THR A 973 -8.61 28.22 14.66
C THR A 973 -8.08 26.85 14.21
N GLU A 974 -8.41 26.43 12.99
CA GLU A 974 -7.67 25.40 12.25
C GLU A 974 -6.71 26.05 11.25
N ASN A 975 -5.41 25.77 11.35
CA ASN A 975 -4.41 26.20 10.35
C ASN A 975 -3.39 25.10 9.96
N ASN A 976 -3.45 23.91 10.58
CA ASN A 976 -2.48 22.82 10.36
C ASN A 976 -3.06 21.61 9.59
N GLY A 977 -4.38 21.54 9.39
CA GLY A 977 -5.05 20.40 8.75
C GLY A 977 -4.65 20.22 7.28
N THR A 978 -4.55 21.32 6.52
CA THR A 978 -4.19 21.30 5.09
C THR A 978 -2.78 20.80 4.86
N ALA A 979 -1.80 21.27 5.64
CA ALA A 979 -0.40 20.83 5.54
C ALA A 979 -0.24 19.32 5.84
N HIS A 980 -0.97 18.79 6.82
CA HIS A 980 -0.99 17.35 7.07
C HIS A 980 -1.69 16.57 5.95
N LYS A 981 -2.83 17.04 5.42
CA LYS A 981 -3.48 16.39 4.26
C LYS A 981 -2.58 16.36 3.03
N ILE A 982 -1.87 17.45 2.72
CA ILE A 982 -0.91 17.50 1.61
C ILE A 982 0.24 16.50 1.84
N LEU A 983 0.80 16.42 3.05
CA LEU A 983 1.84 15.43 3.36
C LEU A 983 1.33 13.97 3.27
N THR A 984 0.10 13.69 3.69
CA THR A 984 -0.51 12.36 3.52
C THR A 984 -0.71 12.04 2.04
N LEU A 985 -1.29 12.95 1.25
CA LEU A 985 -1.53 12.73 -0.19
C LEU A 985 -0.21 12.56 -0.98
N LEU A 986 0.83 13.34 -0.66
CA LEU A 986 2.17 13.15 -1.23
C LEU A 986 2.81 11.82 -0.81
N THR A 987 2.48 11.30 0.38
CA THR A 987 2.92 9.97 0.82
C THR A 987 2.16 8.86 0.10
N GLU A 988 0.86 9.01 -0.14
CA GLU A 988 0.02 8.05 -0.87
C GLU A 988 0.37 8.00 -2.36
N LEU A 989 0.61 9.16 -3.00
CA LEU A 989 1.17 9.24 -4.36
C LEU A 989 2.57 8.65 -4.49
N GLY A 990 3.32 8.55 -3.39
CA GLY A 990 4.61 7.86 -3.33
C GLY A 990 4.55 6.32 -3.36
N HIS A 991 3.35 5.72 -3.34
CA HIS A 991 3.17 4.26 -3.24
C HIS A 991 2.29 3.65 -4.36
N SER A 992 1.85 4.43 -5.34
CA SER A 992 1.01 3.95 -6.45
C SER A 992 1.83 3.49 -7.67
N HIS A 993 1.93 2.16 -7.86
CA HIS A 993 2.54 1.50 -9.04
C HIS A 993 1.69 1.68 -10.34
N LEU A 994 1.38 2.91 -10.74
CA LEU A 994 0.47 3.22 -11.87
C LEU A 994 1.02 4.21 -12.90
N VAL A 995 2.34 4.42 -12.95
CA VAL A 995 3.01 5.16 -14.04
C VAL A 995 4.11 4.31 -14.65
N GLU A 996 3.70 3.29 -15.42
CA GLU A 996 4.60 2.55 -16.29
C GLU A 996 4.59 3.11 -17.72
N GLN A 997 5.79 3.16 -18.32
CA GLN A 997 6.04 3.16 -19.77
C GLN A 997 5.49 4.33 -20.62
N VAL A 998 6.24 5.44 -20.63
CA VAL A 998 6.49 6.20 -21.88
C VAL A 998 8.00 6.24 -22.14
N PRO A 999 8.51 5.59 -23.21
CA PRO A 999 9.96 5.47 -23.44
C PRO A 999 10.55 6.76 -24.05
N LEU A 1000 11.02 7.67 -23.19
CA LEU A 1000 11.80 8.85 -23.58
C LEU A 1000 13.24 8.47 -23.99
N ILE A 1001 13.37 7.85 -25.16
CA ILE A 1001 14.65 7.70 -25.87
C ILE A 1001 14.91 8.97 -26.69
N ASP A 1002 16.20 9.31 -26.87
CA ASP A 1002 16.74 10.46 -27.60
C ASP A 1002 16.32 11.87 -27.12
N ARG A 1003 17.20 12.50 -26.32
CA ARG A 1003 17.84 13.80 -26.68
C ARG A 1003 19.21 13.98 -26.00
N ASN A 1004 20.28 13.61 -26.69
CA ASN A 1004 21.64 14.04 -26.35
C ASN A 1004 21.85 15.53 -26.70
N PHE A 1005 21.73 16.44 -25.73
CA PHE A 1005 22.13 17.85 -25.91
C PHE A 1005 23.51 18.13 -25.31
N LEU A 1006 24.53 18.11 -26.17
CA LEU A 1006 25.81 18.78 -25.89
C LEU A 1006 25.69 20.28 -26.28
N PRO A 1007 26.22 21.22 -25.48
CA PRO A 1007 26.10 22.65 -25.78
C PRO A 1007 26.88 23.05 -27.03
N CYS A 1008 26.22 23.76 -27.95
CA CYS A 1008 26.82 24.24 -29.19
C CYS A 1008 27.89 25.31 -28.93
N LYS A 1009 29.13 25.06 -29.38
CA LYS A 1009 30.30 25.94 -29.16
C LYS A 1009 30.23 27.32 -29.86
N PHE A 1010 29.20 27.57 -30.67
CA PHE A 1010 29.03 28.82 -31.42
C PHE A 1010 27.88 29.71 -30.91
N CYS A 1011 27.08 29.24 -29.95
CA CYS A 1011 25.97 29.99 -29.39
C CYS A 1011 26.39 30.67 -28.07
N LYS A 1012 26.86 31.93 -28.13
CA LYS A 1012 26.92 32.76 -26.92
C LYS A 1012 25.49 32.98 -26.41
N GLY A 1013 25.28 32.83 -25.10
CA GLY A 1013 23.95 32.68 -24.51
C GLY A 1013 23.01 33.86 -24.79
N ALA A 1014 21.94 33.58 -25.52
CA ALA A 1014 20.77 34.43 -25.67
C ALA A 1014 19.56 33.54 -26.00
N VAL A 1015 18.85 33.06 -24.97
CA VAL A 1015 17.50 32.52 -25.12
C VAL A 1015 16.57 33.57 -24.54
N GLN A 1016 16.00 34.39 -25.44
CA GLN A 1016 15.00 35.39 -25.07
C GLN A 1016 13.65 34.67 -24.96
N ILE A 1017 13.06 34.70 -23.77
CA ILE A 1017 11.72 34.15 -23.52
C ILE A 1017 10.69 35.08 -24.19
N VAL A 1018 9.70 34.48 -24.83
CA VAL A 1018 8.46 35.09 -25.33
C VAL A 1018 7.32 34.20 -24.86
#